data_AF-A0A2E8YYH5-F1
#
_entry.id   AF-A0A2E8YYH5-F1
#
_cell.length_a   1.000
_cell.length_b   1.000
_cell.length_c   1.000
_cell.angle_alpha   90.00
_cell.angle_beta   90.00
_cell.angle_gamma   90.00
#
_symmetry.space_group_name_H-M   'P 1'
#
loop_
_entity.id
_entity.type
_entity.pdbx_description
1 polymer ?
#
loop_
_entity_poly.entity_id
_entity_poly.type
_entity_poly.pdbx_seq_one_letter_code
_entity_poly.pdbx_strand_id
1 'polypeptide(L)'
;MPDPIDEHFSGLDADLTDMSMTPPSPAAIRRRGDRRRRRATGLTVAAAVAAIALVATPLALVAGDDGDAIAPAETPTVTDPEPAPSETATPDEAQVLTEIPADFPLDQGLPDPTELGGRQVSQVAGLVPCAERTWDLTSPAPTDLAGFAWDTGPDLDGGDGRRTLLLYGSAREAQRAFLAVSGDLAACPVEETGDQFGTRYTVESADPTYSGDAAAYGRVVSDDSGVGQSQQVETAILVVRRGNALLVETEDVDYAATSPSDGVTDIVGRGADVVTAMNVFLADDVAPAAGGDSADGEQAAPIPDDFPLAAGWPTDPEPTADGLVGPSRDLERFVYAPCEDYQSTLVDQAGDDGADRLRAQWSDVEDFRTRELVSLGSVEAAEQLVADLRAEAEGCVGDVDSSDGSGLPVNRAVTDVSAGDTAYLSSRLQGAIYLDTALVVQVGPYVVLDTGGSEGGSDLDAAADGQVAALDTVLGAMEDLAANGGSSGGQATPALSRDDLLATSDLPSGDDTDGPWVEATDDALTWACRPEGFAGLGADGSLAARFRSSTTAPGAEGLVLRRVRTAVLQLDGADLASQAFGLARGWLDSCTDEPGTSAGPGSAGRGLEVDAPGGGSTYYRAVTYAAPEVCTDCDGAWFDYQGVTLLGDRLLLTSYAEVGGPLPPEGQAEAWAPLLDRAVGLVTS
;
A
#
# COMPACT_ATOMS: atom_id res chain seq x y z
N MET A 1 64.91 15.63 8.98
CA MET A 1 63.80 16.59 9.10
C MET A 1 62.69 15.85 9.82
N PRO A 2 62.15 16.37 10.93
CA PRO A 2 61.05 15.71 11.63
C PRO A 2 59.79 15.70 10.75
N ASP A 3 58.99 14.65 10.90
CA ASP A 3 57.76 14.43 10.15
C ASP A 3 56.65 15.38 10.69
N PRO A 4 56.03 16.22 9.84
CA PRO A 4 54.99 17.16 10.27
C PRO A 4 53.70 16.50 10.79
N ILE A 5 53.59 15.16 10.70
CA ILE A 5 52.44 14.42 11.24
C ILE A 5 52.57 14.19 12.76
N ASP A 6 53.79 14.02 13.30
CA ASP A 6 53.99 13.71 14.73
C ASP A 6 53.70 14.91 15.67
N GLU A 7 53.76 16.14 15.16
CA GLU A 7 53.43 17.35 15.94
C GLU A 7 51.92 17.58 16.10
N HIS A 8 51.08 16.96 15.27
CA HIS A 8 49.63 17.11 15.37
C HIS A 8 48.96 16.13 16.33
N PHE A 9 49.56 14.95 16.57
CA PHE A 9 48.97 13.94 17.46
C PHE A 9 49.38 14.07 18.93
N SER A 10 50.53 14.68 19.20
CA SER A 10 51.02 14.87 20.57
C SER A 10 50.24 15.94 21.38
N GLY A 11 49.35 16.70 20.73
CA GLY A 11 48.44 17.65 21.39
C GLY A 11 47.10 17.05 21.82
N LEU A 12 46.70 15.88 21.29
CA LEU A 12 45.40 15.27 21.56
C LEU A 12 45.38 14.42 22.85
N ASP A 13 46.52 13.84 23.23
CA ASP A 13 46.62 13.04 24.46
C ASP A 13 46.59 13.88 25.76
N ALA A 14 46.90 15.18 25.68
CA ALA A 14 46.90 16.06 26.86
C ALA A 14 45.50 16.56 27.25
N ASP A 15 44.54 16.56 26.33
CA ASP A 15 43.20 17.14 26.54
C ASP A 15 42.13 16.08 26.86
N LEU A 16 42.44 14.78 26.69
CA LEU A 16 41.53 13.68 26.99
C LEU A 16 41.59 13.18 28.44
N THR A 17 42.64 13.53 29.20
CA THR A 17 42.79 13.12 30.61
C THR A 17 42.03 13.97 31.63
N ASP A 18 41.35 15.06 31.24
CA ASP A 18 40.57 15.93 32.15
C ASP A 18 39.07 16.01 31.81
N MET A 19 38.57 15.15 30.91
CA MET A 19 37.13 15.04 30.66
C MET A 19 36.46 14.15 31.70
N SER A 20 36.24 14.70 32.89
CA SER A 20 35.26 14.19 33.83
C SER A 20 33.88 14.11 33.16
N MET A 21 33.50 12.91 32.72
CA MET A 21 32.17 12.57 32.23
C MET A 21 31.17 12.59 33.39
N THR A 22 30.89 13.79 33.92
CA THR A 22 29.76 13.98 34.83
C THR A 22 28.51 14.07 33.97
N PRO A 23 27.56 13.13 34.07
CA PRO A 23 26.34 13.17 33.26
C PRO A 23 25.62 14.51 33.47
N PRO A 24 25.10 15.14 32.41
CA PRO A 24 24.46 16.43 32.52
C PRO A 24 23.29 16.35 33.50
N SER A 25 23.20 17.34 34.40
CA SER A 25 22.11 17.37 35.36
C SER A 25 20.75 17.44 34.64
N PRO A 26 19.67 16.89 35.21
CA PRO A 26 18.33 16.97 34.62
C PRO A 26 17.90 18.39 34.26
N ALA A 27 18.39 19.42 34.98
CA ALA A 27 18.14 20.82 34.68
C ALA A 27 18.84 21.30 33.39
N ALA A 28 20.03 20.79 33.08
CA ALA A 28 20.74 21.08 31.84
C ALA A 28 20.04 20.44 30.63
N ILE A 29 19.51 19.23 30.81
CA ILE A 29 18.71 18.53 29.79
C ILE A 29 17.42 19.32 29.51
N ARG A 30 16.69 19.74 30.55
CA ARG A 30 15.48 20.57 30.40
C ARG A 30 15.76 21.90 29.70
N ARG A 31 16.85 22.60 30.07
CA ARG A 31 17.27 23.84 29.38
C ARG A 31 17.62 23.61 27.91
N ARG A 32 18.21 22.47 27.57
CA ARG A 32 18.53 22.11 26.17
C ARG A 32 17.26 21.84 25.37
N GLY A 33 16.29 21.15 25.97
CA GLY A 33 14.95 20.93 25.41
C GLY A 33 14.22 22.25 25.15
N ASP A 34 14.17 23.15 26.13
CA ASP A 34 13.52 24.46 26.00
C ASP A 34 14.16 25.32 24.91
N ARG A 35 15.49 25.24 24.75
CA ARG A 35 16.22 25.99 23.73
C ARG A 35 15.98 25.45 22.32
N ARG A 36 15.74 24.14 22.16
CA ARG A 36 15.31 23.53 20.88
C ARG A 36 13.88 23.92 20.52
N ARG A 37 12.93 23.86 21.46
CA ARG A 37 11.53 24.26 21.22
C ARG A 37 11.42 25.71 20.75
N ARG A 38 12.14 26.64 21.40
CA ARG A 38 12.14 28.06 21.00
C ARG A 38 12.74 28.32 19.60
N ARG A 39 13.63 27.46 19.11
CA ARG A 39 14.18 27.58 17.74
C ARG A 39 13.21 27.06 16.70
N ALA A 40 12.50 25.97 16.99
CA ALA A 40 11.48 25.41 16.12
C ALA A 40 10.30 26.40 15.93
N THR A 41 9.81 27.01 17.02
CA THR A 41 8.70 27.99 16.94
C THR A 41 9.09 29.31 16.27
N GLY A 42 10.39 29.64 16.19
CA GLY A 42 10.86 30.86 15.53
C GLY A 42 10.95 30.77 14.00
N LEU A 43 11.00 29.56 13.44
CA LEU A 43 11.18 29.30 12.01
C LEU A 43 9.86 29.33 11.23
N THR A 44 8.75 28.95 11.88
CA THR A 44 7.42 28.87 11.26
C THR A 44 6.81 30.25 10.94
N VAL A 45 7.24 31.31 11.62
CA VAL A 45 6.69 32.67 11.43
C VAL A 45 7.34 33.41 10.25
N ALA A 46 8.49 32.96 9.76
CA ALA A 46 9.20 33.63 8.67
C ALA A 46 8.82 33.16 7.25
N ALA A 47 8.20 31.98 7.11
CA ALA A 47 7.82 31.42 5.81
C ALA A 47 6.50 31.99 5.23
N ALA A 48 5.65 32.60 6.06
CA ALA A 48 4.30 33.04 5.67
C ALA A 48 4.21 34.39 4.94
N VAL A 49 5.33 35.05 4.59
CA VAL A 49 5.32 36.43 4.04
C VAL A 49 5.90 36.53 2.60
N ALA A 50 6.32 35.42 1.98
CA ALA A 50 7.03 35.47 0.70
C ALA A 50 6.21 35.16 -0.58
N ALA A 51 4.91 34.86 -0.49
CA ALA A 51 4.11 34.44 -1.65
C ALA A 51 2.94 35.38 -1.98
N ILE A 52 3.20 36.67 -2.18
CA ILE A 52 2.25 37.58 -2.85
C ILE A 52 3.02 38.53 -3.76
N ALA A 53 3.25 38.14 -5.02
CA ALA A 53 3.44 39.07 -6.13
C ALA A 53 3.38 38.38 -7.50
N LEU A 54 2.48 38.91 -8.35
CA LEU A 54 2.47 38.89 -9.83
C LEU A 54 1.82 37.71 -10.57
N VAL A 55 0.51 37.82 -10.81
CA VAL A 55 -0.06 37.52 -12.14
C VAL A 55 -0.99 38.67 -12.54
N ALA A 56 -0.63 39.37 -13.62
CA ALA A 56 -1.45 40.41 -14.22
C ALA A 56 -1.49 40.24 -15.76
N THR A 57 -2.61 39.68 -16.27
CA THR A 57 -3.29 39.94 -17.57
C THR A 57 -2.60 39.57 -18.91
N PRO A 58 -3.32 39.47 -20.07
CA PRO A 58 -4.77 39.62 -20.31
C PRO A 58 -5.47 38.52 -21.14
N LEU A 59 -6.81 38.50 -21.02
CA LEU A 59 -7.81 37.93 -21.93
C LEU A 59 -7.67 38.43 -23.38
N ALA A 60 -7.81 37.51 -24.34
CA ALA A 60 -8.12 37.83 -25.74
C ALA A 60 -9.47 37.19 -26.14
N LEU A 61 -10.41 38.06 -26.47
CA LEU A 61 -11.67 37.77 -27.16
C LEU A 61 -11.40 37.35 -28.61
N VAL A 62 -12.07 36.30 -29.09
CA VAL A 62 -12.39 36.14 -30.52
C VAL A 62 -13.89 35.91 -30.64
N ALA A 63 -14.53 36.83 -31.35
CA ALA A 63 -15.92 36.79 -31.77
C ALA A 63 -15.96 36.82 -33.31
N GLY A 64 -16.97 36.16 -33.87
CA GLY A 64 -17.44 36.31 -35.25
C GLY A 64 -17.36 35.02 -36.06
N ASP A 65 -18.24 34.74 -37.02
CA ASP A 65 -19.52 35.34 -37.41
C ASP A 65 -20.14 34.39 -38.46
N ASP A 66 -21.45 34.48 -38.61
CA ASP A 66 -22.39 33.97 -39.65
C ASP A 66 -21.94 33.10 -40.84
N GLY A 67 -22.73 32.03 -41.05
CA GLY A 67 -23.52 31.86 -42.29
C GLY A 67 -22.96 31.01 -43.43
N ASP A 68 -23.57 29.84 -43.69
CA ASP A 68 -24.29 29.60 -44.96
C ASP A 68 -24.96 28.22 -45.02
N ALA A 69 -26.19 28.21 -45.50
CA ALA A 69 -26.99 27.03 -45.78
C ALA A 69 -27.17 26.88 -47.30
N ILE A 70 -26.64 25.81 -47.94
CA ILE A 70 -27.11 25.33 -49.25
C ILE A 70 -26.95 23.80 -49.42
N ALA A 71 -28.12 23.15 -49.57
CA ALA A 71 -28.54 22.01 -50.40
C ALA A 71 -28.00 20.56 -50.21
N PRO A 72 -28.90 19.55 -50.32
CA PRO A 72 -28.56 18.13 -50.35
C PRO A 72 -28.25 17.66 -51.78
N ALA A 73 -27.29 16.76 -51.95
CA ALA A 73 -27.01 16.11 -53.22
C ALA A 73 -26.80 14.59 -53.09
N GLU A 74 -27.68 13.88 -53.80
CA GLU A 74 -27.51 12.67 -54.61
C GLU A 74 -27.10 11.32 -53.96
N THR A 75 -28.10 10.44 -53.95
CA THR A 75 -28.01 8.98 -53.93
C THR A 75 -27.20 8.41 -55.10
N PRO A 76 -26.24 7.50 -54.86
CA PRO A 76 -25.81 6.56 -55.88
C PRO A 76 -26.58 5.23 -55.75
N THR A 77 -27.15 4.79 -56.87
CA THR A 77 -27.59 3.41 -57.09
C THR A 77 -26.36 2.58 -57.45
N VAL A 78 -26.06 1.52 -56.68
CA VAL A 78 -25.09 0.50 -57.07
C VAL A 78 -25.73 -0.88 -56.95
N THR A 79 -25.62 -1.59 -58.06
CA THR A 79 -26.13 -2.92 -58.39
C THR A 79 -25.37 -4.02 -57.65
N ASP A 80 -26.11 -5.04 -57.21
CA ASP A 80 -25.64 -6.33 -56.71
C ASP A 80 -24.61 -7.01 -57.63
N PRO A 81 -23.60 -7.70 -57.07
CA PRO A 81 -23.63 -9.15 -57.19
C PRO A 81 -23.19 -9.93 -55.94
N GLU A 82 -24.05 -10.83 -55.49
CA GLU A 82 -23.78 -12.10 -54.79
C GLU A 82 -22.60 -12.86 -55.46
N PRO A 83 -21.59 -13.40 -54.72
CA PRO A 83 -21.80 -14.54 -53.81
C PRO A 83 -20.87 -14.73 -52.58
N ALA A 84 -21.29 -15.69 -51.74
CA ALA A 84 -20.62 -16.45 -50.68
C ALA A 84 -20.75 -15.91 -49.23
N PRO A 85 -21.14 -16.76 -48.26
CA PRO A 85 -21.30 -16.35 -46.87
C PRO A 85 -19.93 -16.12 -46.26
N SER A 86 -19.58 -14.87 -46.02
CA SER A 86 -18.61 -14.57 -44.96
C SER A 86 -19.27 -15.00 -43.66
N GLU A 87 -18.63 -15.92 -42.94
CA GLU A 87 -18.91 -16.13 -41.52
C GLU A 87 -18.90 -14.75 -40.87
N THR A 88 -20.07 -14.32 -40.39
CA THR A 88 -20.17 -13.21 -39.47
C THR A 88 -19.38 -13.64 -38.24
N ALA A 89 -18.10 -13.25 -38.18
CA ALA A 89 -17.34 -13.32 -36.95
C ALA A 89 -18.16 -12.56 -35.92
N THR A 90 -18.68 -13.29 -34.94
CA THR A 90 -19.14 -12.71 -33.68
C THR A 90 -18.04 -11.75 -33.20
N PRO A 91 -18.37 -10.56 -32.67
CA PRO A 91 -17.40 -9.75 -31.96
C PRO A 91 -16.75 -10.67 -30.92
N ASP A 92 -15.49 -11.01 -31.13
CA ASP A 92 -14.70 -11.79 -30.17
C ASP A 92 -14.71 -10.98 -28.87
N GLU A 93 -15.12 -11.61 -27.76
CA GLU A 93 -14.85 -11.09 -26.41
C GLU A 93 -13.42 -10.57 -26.40
N ALA A 94 -13.20 -9.30 -26.03
CA ALA A 94 -11.86 -8.77 -25.96
C ALA A 94 -11.09 -9.58 -24.90
N GLN A 95 -10.25 -10.50 -25.37
CA GLN A 95 -9.53 -11.41 -24.49
C GLN A 95 -8.52 -10.58 -23.70
N VAL A 96 -8.61 -10.63 -22.38
CA VAL A 96 -7.52 -10.19 -21.49
C VAL A 96 -6.28 -10.95 -21.92
N LEU A 97 -5.26 -10.23 -22.39
CA LEU A 97 -4.02 -10.85 -22.81
C LEU A 97 -3.32 -11.45 -21.59
N THR A 98 -2.95 -12.72 -21.69
CA THR A 98 -2.15 -13.43 -20.67
C THR A 98 -0.69 -13.60 -21.09
N GLU A 99 -0.35 -13.24 -22.33
CA GLU A 99 0.99 -13.25 -22.90
C GLU A 99 1.28 -11.90 -23.57
N ILE A 100 2.50 -11.39 -23.39
CA ILE A 100 2.99 -10.18 -24.06
C ILE A 100 3.26 -10.54 -25.53
N PRO A 101 2.71 -9.77 -26.49
CA PRO A 101 2.99 -10.02 -27.91
C PRO A 101 4.50 -10.08 -28.19
N ALA A 102 4.94 -11.12 -28.92
CA ALA A 102 6.36 -11.32 -29.21
C ALA A 102 7.00 -10.16 -30.01
N ASP A 103 6.17 -9.37 -30.69
CA ASP A 103 6.53 -8.17 -31.44
C ASP A 103 6.21 -6.86 -30.71
N PHE A 104 5.93 -6.92 -29.39
CA PHE A 104 5.70 -5.72 -28.58
C PHE A 104 6.94 -4.80 -28.62
N PRO A 105 6.78 -3.49 -28.92
CA PRO A 105 7.89 -2.63 -29.34
C PRO A 105 8.72 -2.08 -28.17
N LEU A 106 9.25 -2.94 -27.29
CA LEU A 106 10.05 -2.52 -26.13
C LEU A 106 11.33 -1.77 -26.49
N ASP A 107 11.83 -1.89 -27.71
CA ASP A 107 13.01 -1.19 -28.21
C ASP A 107 12.69 0.17 -28.87
N GLN A 108 11.40 0.50 -29.05
CA GLN A 108 11.01 1.72 -29.72
C GLN A 108 11.39 2.98 -28.91
N GLY A 109 11.94 3.97 -29.62
CA GLY A 109 12.49 5.18 -29.02
C GLY A 109 13.89 5.02 -28.43
N LEU A 110 14.41 3.80 -28.31
CA LEU A 110 15.77 3.56 -27.80
C LEU A 110 16.81 3.61 -28.94
N PRO A 111 18.09 3.88 -28.63
CA PRO A 111 19.16 3.81 -29.63
C PRO A 111 19.23 2.45 -30.32
N ASP A 112 19.64 2.42 -31.61
CA ASP A 112 19.70 1.18 -32.38
C ASP A 112 20.62 0.15 -31.68
N PRO A 113 20.08 -1.02 -31.30
CA PRO A 113 20.85 -2.04 -30.58
C PRO A 113 22.05 -2.56 -31.39
N THR A 114 22.03 -2.43 -32.72
CA THR A 114 23.15 -2.86 -33.57
C THR A 114 24.31 -1.87 -33.59
N GLU A 115 24.07 -0.62 -33.21
CA GLU A 115 25.11 0.41 -33.11
C GLU A 115 25.71 0.47 -31.69
N LEU A 116 24.90 0.19 -30.65
CA LEU A 116 25.31 0.35 -29.24
C LEU A 116 25.32 -0.95 -28.41
N GLY A 117 24.95 -2.11 -28.96
CA GLY A 117 25.01 -3.38 -28.24
C GLY A 117 23.78 -3.73 -27.40
N GLY A 118 22.62 -3.11 -27.69
CA GLY A 118 21.36 -3.42 -27.02
C GLY A 118 20.97 -4.90 -27.14
N ARG A 119 20.37 -5.43 -26.09
CA ARG A 119 20.05 -6.86 -25.97
C ARG A 119 18.67 -7.05 -25.34
N GLN A 120 17.85 -7.89 -25.97
CA GLN A 120 16.65 -8.42 -25.29
C GLN A 120 17.07 -9.24 -24.07
N VAL A 121 16.50 -8.89 -22.92
CA VAL A 121 16.77 -9.57 -21.65
C VAL A 121 15.52 -10.32 -21.23
N SER A 122 15.68 -11.61 -20.98
CA SER A 122 14.59 -12.51 -20.54
C SER A 122 14.43 -12.54 -19.02
N GLN A 123 15.07 -11.61 -18.30
CA GLN A 123 15.05 -11.55 -16.84
C GLN A 123 14.99 -10.11 -16.37
N VAL A 124 14.16 -9.87 -15.35
CA VAL A 124 14.17 -8.62 -14.61
C VAL A 124 15.40 -8.62 -13.71
N ALA A 125 16.32 -7.70 -13.93
CA ALA A 125 17.24 -7.33 -12.87
C ALA A 125 16.44 -6.50 -11.85
N GLY A 126 16.54 -6.82 -10.56
CA GLY A 126 15.88 -6.05 -9.50
C GLY A 126 16.14 -4.54 -9.67
N LEU A 127 15.08 -3.74 -9.52
CA LEU A 127 15.19 -2.28 -9.60
C LEU A 127 15.86 -1.79 -8.29
N VAL A 128 16.84 -0.89 -8.34
CA VAL A 128 17.49 -0.33 -7.13
C VAL A 128 17.27 1.18 -7.12
N PRO A 129 16.06 1.63 -6.76
CA PRO A 129 15.69 3.03 -6.91
C PRO A 129 16.14 3.88 -5.71
N CYS A 130 16.15 3.31 -4.50
CA CYS A 130 16.79 3.89 -3.32
C CYS A 130 18.04 3.04 -3.01
N ALA A 131 19.24 3.64 -3.01
CA ALA A 131 20.58 3.02 -3.01
C ALA A 131 20.76 1.56 -2.51
N GLU A 132 20.14 1.16 -1.41
CA GLU A 132 20.32 -0.17 -0.81
C GLU A 132 19.14 -1.14 -1.00
N ARG A 133 17.99 -0.65 -1.47
CA ARG A 133 16.77 -1.45 -1.58
C ARG A 133 16.61 -1.98 -3.01
N THR A 134 16.79 -3.28 -3.17
CA THR A 134 16.41 -3.98 -4.41
C THR A 134 14.92 -4.25 -4.38
N TRP A 135 14.20 -3.82 -5.40
CA TRP A 135 12.81 -4.16 -5.65
C TRP A 135 12.72 -5.42 -6.47
N ASP A 136 11.94 -6.34 -5.93
CA ASP A 136 11.45 -7.49 -6.66
C ASP A 136 10.18 -7.08 -7.41
N LEU A 137 10.34 -6.67 -8.67
CA LEU A 137 9.19 -6.37 -9.53
C LEU A 137 8.36 -7.63 -9.84
N THR A 138 8.79 -8.82 -9.40
CA THR A 138 8.05 -10.07 -9.58
C THR A 138 7.19 -10.46 -8.37
N SER A 139 6.92 -9.52 -7.45
CA SER A 139 5.97 -9.69 -6.36
C SER A 139 4.90 -8.58 -6.41
N PRO A 140 3.63 -8.89 -6.75
CA PRO A 140 3.11 -10.23 -7.10
C PRO A 140 3.71 -10.77 -8.40
N ALA A 141 3.69 -12.09 -8.56
CA ALA A 141 4.30 -12.76 -9.73
C ALA A 141 3.53 -12.41 -11.01
N PRO A 142 4.16 -11.77 -12.02
CA PRO A 142 3.51 -11.54 -13.30
C PRO A 142 3.25 -12.87 -14.01
N THR A 143 2.16 -12.95 -14.77
CA THR A 143 1.84 -14.09 -15.64
C THR A 143 2.77 -14.17 -16.84
N ASP A 144 3.24 -13.04 -17.34
CA ASP A 144 4.25 -12.96 -18.39
C ASP A 144 5.13 -11.72 -18.23
N LEU A 145 6.33 -11.76 -18.78
CA LEU A 145 7.32 -10.72 -18.64
C LEU A 145 8.25 -10.59 -19.85
N ALA A 146 8.45 -9.35 -20.29
CA ALA A 146 9.37 -9.01 -21.37
C ALA A 146 10.28 -7.84 -20.97
N GLY A 147 11.54 -7.90 -21.39
CA GLY A 147 12.54 -6.88 -21.06
C GLY A 147 13.45 -6.52 -22.21
N PHE A 148 13.86 -5.25 -22.26
CA PHE A 148 14.87 -4.73 -23.15
C PHE A 148 15.89 -3.92 -22.35
N ALA A 149 17.17 -4.18 -22.56
CA ALA A 149 18.25 -3.42 -21.93
C ALA A 149 19.16 -2.82 -23.00
N TRP A 150 19.63 -1.61 -22.75
CA TRP A 150 20.63 -0.94 -23.56
C TRP A 150 21.77 -0.45 -22.67
N ASP A 151 22.96 -0.47 -23.23
CA ASP A 151 24.20 0.01 -22.64
C ASP A 151 24.85 0.80 -23.78
N THR A 152 25.20 2.07 -23.58
CA THR A 152 25.83 2.85 -24.65
C THR A 152 27.36 2.78 -24.62
N GLY A 153 27.91 2.01 -23.69
CA GLY A 153 29.33 1.84 -23.45
C GLY A 153 29.93 2.97 -22.63
N PRO A 154 31.11 2.75 -22.01
CA PRO A 154 31.75 3.70 -21.10
C PRO A 154 32.28 4.97 -21.77
N ASP A 155 32.25 5.04 -23.10
CA ASP A 155 32.85 6.11 -23.91
C ASP A 155 31.80 7.05 -24.54
N LEU A 156 30.50 6.75 -24.40
CA LEU A 156 29.42 7.60 -24.87
C LEU A 156 28.73 8.24 -23.66
N ASP A 157 28.35 9.51 -23.78
CA ASP A 157 27.53 10.23 -22.80
C ASP A 157 26.08 9.68 -22.72
N GLY A 158 25.87 8.42 -23.11
CA GLY A 158 24.58 7.76 -23.08
C GLY A 158 24.45 6.90 -21.83
N GLY A 159 23.26 6.91 -21.27
CA GLY A 159 22.95 6.12 -20.09
C GLY A 159 22.87 4.63 -20.35
N ASP A 160 23.14 3.84 -19.32
CA ASP A 160 22.63 2.47 -19.26
C ASP A 160 21.14 2.52 -18.91
N GLY A 161 20.35 1.65 -19.51
CA GLY A 161 18.94 1.62 -19.17
C GLY A 161 18.25 0.31 -19.49
N ARG A 162 17.04 0.20 -18.96
CA ARG A 162 16.20 -0.99 -19.09
C ARG A 162 14.73 -0.57 -19.17
N ARG A 163 13.98 -1.35 -19.94
CA ARG A 163 12.54 -1.29 -20.03
C ARG A 163 12.00 -2.69 -19.75
N THR A 164 11.13 -2.79 -18.76
CA THR A 164 10.50 -4.05 -18.33
C THR A 164 9.00 -3.90 -18.42
N LEU A 165 8.35 -4.80 -19.14
CA LEU A 165 6.90 -4.92 -19.19
C LEU A 165 6.49 -6.18 -18.44
N LEU A 166 5.63 -6.00 -17.45
CA LEU A 166 5.09 -7.04 -16.59
C LEU A 166 3.60 -7.17 -16.90
N LEU A 167 3.14 -8.39 -17.15
CA LEU A 167 1.75 -8.71 -17.40
C LEU A 167 1.21 -9.50 -16.21
N TYR A 168 0.07 -9.10 -15.67
CA TYR A 168 -0.55 -9.73 -14.50
C TYR A 168 -1.81 -10.48 -14.87
N GLY A 169 -2.31 -11.32 -13.96
CA GLY A 169 -3.55 -12.06 -14.17
C GLY A 169 -4.78 -11.16 -14.24
N SER A 170 -4.68 -9.93 -13.69
CA SER A 170 -5.76 -8.95 -13.69
C SER A 170 -5.26 -7.51 -13.67
N ALA A 171 -6.15 -6.57 -14.02
CA ALA A 171 -5.90 -5.13 -13.88
C ALA A 171 -5.63 -4.70 -12.43
N ARG A 172 -6.29 -5.34 -11.45
CA ARG A 172 -6.07 -5.10 -10.01
C ARG A 172 -4.69 -5.51 -9.55
N GLU A 173 -4.17 -6.65 -10.00
CA GLU A 173 -2.79 -7.06 -9.70
C GLU A 173 -1.78 -6.07 -10.27
N ALA A 174 -1.98 -5.62 -11.51
CA ALA A 174 -1.15 -4.58 -12.11
C ALA A 174 -1.26 -3.25 -11.36
N GLN A 175 -2.45 -2.89 -10.86
CA GLN A 175 -2.66 -1.70 -10.05
C GLN A 175 -1.94 -1.80 -8.70
N ARG A 176 -2.06 -2.92 -8.00
CA ARG A 176 -1.34 -3.17 -6.74
C ARG A 176 0.17 -3.06 -6.95
N ALA A 177 0.69 -3.63 -8.03
CA ALA A 177 2.10 -3.52 -8.38
C ALA A 177 2.50 -2.08 -8.72
N PHE A 178 1.69 -1.35 -9.50
CA PHE A 178 1.91 0.07 -9.78
C PHE A 178 2.01 0.90 -8.50
N LEU A 179 1.08 0.70 -7.56
CA LEU A 179 1.05 1.43 -6.29
C LEU A 179 2.19 1.07 -5.38
N ALA A 180 2.55 -0.22 -5.29
CA ALA A 180 3.70 -0.66 -4.51
C ALA A 180 4.98 0.03 -5.02
N VAL A 181 5.22 0.02 -6.33
CA VAL A 181 6.39 0.65 -6.95
C VAL A 181 6.34 2.18 -6.76
N SER A 182 5.22 2.82 -7.07
CA SER A 182 5.09 4.28 -6.99
C SER A 182 5.15 4.81 -5.55
N GLY A 183 4.55 4.08 -4.60
CA GLY A 183 4.58 4.37 -3.18
C GLY A 183 5.98 4.21 -2.58
N ASP A 184 6.69 3.13 -2.94
CA ASP A 184 8.08 2.97 -2.52
C ASP A 184 9.01 4.02 -3.16
N LEU A 185 8.77 4.45 -4.41
CA LEU A 185 9.52 5.56 -5.04
C LEU A 185 9.30 6.87 -4.29
N ALA A 186 8.06 7.15 -3.91
CA ALA A 186 7.70 8.35 -3.14
C ALA A 186 8.27 8.31 -1.71
N ALA A 187 8.39 7.12 -1.12
CA ALA A 187 8.91 6.91 0.23
C ALA A 187 10.44 6.82 0.31
N CYS A 188 11.18 6.89 -0.82
CA CYS A 188 12.64 6.83 -0.80
C CYS A 188 13.19 7.92 0.15
N PRO A 189 14.00 7.55 1.17
CA PRO A 189 14.51 8.51 2.13
C PRO A 189 15.48 9.50 1.46
N VAL A 190 15.41 10.76 1.87
CA VAL A 190 16.48 11.73 1.57
C VAL A 190 17.68 11.39 2.46
N GLU A 191 18.59 10.57 1.96
CA GLU A 191 19.81 10.23 2.70
C GLU A 191 20.85 11.34 2.59
N GLU A 192 21.13 12.04 3.70
CA GLU A 192 22.37 12.79 3.82
C GLU A 192 23.50 11.80 4.12
N THR A 193 24.11 11.21 3.08
CA THR A 193 25.36 10.46 3.25
C THR A 193 26.39 11.37 3.90
N GLY A 194 26.92 10.99 5.06
CA GLY A 194 27.83 11.80 5.89
C GLY A 194 29.22 12.06 5.28
N ASP A 195 29.39 11.74 4.01
CA ASP A 195 30.58 11.96 3.20
C ASP A 195 30.46 13.35 2.54
N GLN A 196 31.56 13.96 2.08
CA GLN A 196 31.53 15.32 1.49
C GLN A 196 30.69 15.45 0.20
N PHE A 197 30.03 14.37 -0.22
CA PHE A 197 29.04 14.30 -1.30
C PHE A 197 27.70 13.91 -0.67
N GLY A 198 26.75 14.85 -0.63
CA GLY A 198 25.39 14.58 -0.15
C GLY A 198 24.50 14.14 -1.31
N THR A 199 24.18 12.85 -1.40
CA THR A 199 23.24 12.37 -2.41
C THR A 199 21.82 12.79 -2.02
N ARG A 200 21.29 13.84 -2.62
CA ARG A 200 19.93 14.30 -2.32
C ARG A 200 18.91 13.77 -3.32
N TYR A 201 18.28 12.66 -2.97
CA TYR A 201 17.08 12.17 -3.68
C TYR A 201 16.03 13.27 -3.73
N THR A 202 15.75 13.78 -4.93
CA THR A 202 14.69 14.76 -5.16
C THR A 202 13.73 14.12 -6.13
N VAL A 203 12.67 13.54 -5.59
CA VAL A 203 11.57 13.00 -6.38
C VAL A 203 10.81 14.18 -7.00
N GLU A 204 11.03 14.40 -8.29
CA GLU A 204 10.18 15.25 -9.11
C GLU A 204 9.16 14.34 -9.80
N SER A 205 7.92 14.33 -9.30
CA SER A 205 6.80 13.74 -10.03
C SER A 205 6.47 14.65 -11.21
N ALA A 206 6.87 14.27 -12.42
CA ALA A 206 6.26 14.85 -13.61
C ALA A 206 4.97 14.07 -13.86
N ASP A 207 3.84 14.77 -13.84
CA ASP A 207 2.56 14.22 -14.30
C ASP A 207 2.70 13.99 -15.82
N PRO A 208 2.91 12.75 -16.26
CA PRO A 208 3.13 12.51 -17.67
C PRO A 208 1.79 12.70 -18.37
N THR A 209 1.81 13.26 -19.58
CA THR A 209 0.60 13.54 -20.38
C THR A 209 -0.16 12.29 -20.87
N TYR A 210 0.12 11.13 -20.27
CA TYR A 210 -0.54 9.86 -20.57
C TYR A 210 -1.89 9.79 -19.86
N SER A 211 -2.94 9.38 -20.58
CA SER A 211 -4.25 9.10 -19.99
C SER A 211 -4.21 7.79 -19.17
N GLY A 212 -4.16 7.83 -17.84
CA GLY A 212 -4.19 6.65 -16.95
C GLY A 212 -3.06 6.64 -15.92
N ASP A 213 -2.87 5.56 -15.16
CA ASP A 213 -1.88 5.52 -14.08
C ASP A 213 -0.45 5.55 -14.62
N ALA A 214 0.22 6.67 -14.43
CA ALA A 214 1.59 6.87 -14.86
C ALA A 214 2.30 7.82 -13.90
N ALA A 215 3.54 7.48 -13.56
CA ALA A 215 4.36 8.27 -12.66
C ALA A 215 5.82 8.23 -13.15
N ALA A 216 6.48 9.37 -13.11
CA ALA A 216 7.87 9.50 -13.50
C ALA A 216 8.68 10.16 -12.38
N TYR A 217 9.90 9.68 -12.15
CA TYR A 217 10.74 10.01 -11.00
C TYR A 217 12.17 10.27 -11.46
N GLY A 218 12.82 11.26 -10.86
CA GLY A 218 14.24 11.53 -11.02
C GLY A 218 14.99 11.27 -9.71
N ARG A 219 16.15 10.62 -9.79
CA ARG A 219 17.14 10.54 -8.71
C ARG A 219 18.21 11.59 -8.97
N VAL A 220 18.39 12.51 -8.04
CA VAL A 220 19.39 13.59 -8.15
C VAL A 220 20.53 13.34 -7.16
N VAL A 221 21.76 13.46 -7.62
CA VAL A 221 22.96 13.53 -6.80
C VAL A 221 23.44 14.97 -6.80
N SER A 222 23.59 15.56 -5.61
CA SER A 222 24.14 16.90 -5.46
C SER A 222 25.55 16.83 -4.92
N ASP A 223 26.54 17.29 -5.68
CA ASP A 223 27.87 17.53 -5.14
C ASP A 223 27.93 18.92 -4.48
N ASP A 224 28.18 18.97 -3.17
CA ASP A 224 28.41 20.21 -2.41
C ASP A 224 29.92 20.43 -2.14
N SER A 225 30.77 20.14 -3.13
CA SER A 225 32.23 20.37 -3.06
C SER A 225 32.65 21.85 -2.93
N GLY A 226 31.70 22.79 -2.79
CA GLY A 226 31.96 24.21 -2.53
C GLY A 226 32.42 25.03 -3.75
N VAL A 227 32.47 24.42 -4.93
CA VAL A 227 32.85 25.06 -6.21
C VAL A 227 31.69 25.06 -7.19
N GLY A 228 30.51 25.49 -6.73
CA GLY A 228 29.26 25.49 -7.49
C GLY A 228 28.48 24.18 -7.29
N GLN A 229 27.19 24.28 -6.99
CA GLN A 229 26.32 23.11 -6.88
C GLN A 229 26.11 22.53 -8.28
N SER A 230 26.75 21.40 -8.58
CA SER A 230 26.32 20.56 -9.70
C SER A 230 25.30 19.57 -9.16
N GLN A 231 24.05 19.73 -9.59
CA GLN A 231 23.06 18.67 -9.49
C GLN A 231 23.20 17.83 -10.76
N GLN A 232 23.42 16.53 -10.59
CA GLN A 232 23.35 15.56 -11.67
C GLN A 232 22.16 14.66 -11.38
N VAL A 233 21.27 14.48 -12.36
CA VAL A 233 20.35 13.35 -12.28
C VAL A 233 21.23 12.12 -12.48
N GLU A 234 21.06 11.09 -11.67
CA GLU A 234 21.78 9.83 -11.84
C GLU A 234 20.88 8.81 -12.51
N THR A 235 19.58 8.78 -12.16
CA THR A 235 18.62 7.82 -12.71
C THR A 235 17.26 8.47 -12.93
N ALA A 236 16.66 8.27 -14.09
CA ALA A 236 15.24 8.56 -14.36
C ALA A 236 14.45 7.25 -14.36
N ILE A 237 13.24 7.26 -13.80
CA ILE A 237 12.36 6.09 -13.70
C ILE A 237 10.98 6.47 -14.21
N LEU A 238 10.41 5.66 -15.09
CA LEU A 238 9.05 5.79 -15.59
C LEU A 238 8.27 4.52 -15.24
N VAL A 239 7.13 4.68 -14.58
CA VAL A 239 6.22 3.60 -14.19
C VAL A 239 4.87 3.90 -14.84
N VAL A 240 4.34 2.99 -15.65
CA VAL A 240 3.06 3.19 -16.36
C VAL A 240 2.24 1.91 -16.30
N ARG A 241 0.96 2.02 -15.95
CA ARG A 241 0.00 0.92 -16.04
C ARG A 241 -0.98 1.12 -17.20
N ARG A 242 -1.34 0.01 -17.85
CA ARG A 242 -2.48 -0.10 -18.77
C ARG A 242 -3.15 -1.45 -18.60
N GLY A 243 -4.41 -1.45 -18.17
CA GLY A 243 -5.15 -2.69 -17.89
C GLY A 243 -4.39 -3.59 -16.93
N ASN A 244 -4.08 -4.82 -17.36
CA ASN A 244 -3.30 -5.80 -16.59
C ASN A 244 -1.77 -5.73 -16.83
N ALA A 245 -1.26 -4.70 -17.51
CA ALA A 245 0.17 -4.55 -17.76
C ALA A 245 0.79 -3.36 -17.01
N LEU A 246 2.03 -3.54 -16.55
CA LEU A 246 2.87 -2.53 -15.89
C LEU A 246 4.20 -2.40 -16.65
N LEU A 247 4.51 -1.20 -17.12
CA LEU A 247 5.79 -0.81 -17.69
C LEU A 247 6.63 -0.13 -16.62
N VAL A 248 7.86 -0.60 -16.46
CA VAL A 248 8.90 0.03 -15.63
C VAL A 248 10.12 0.26 -16.52
N GLU A 249 10.43 1.53 -16.77
CA GLU A 249 11.63 1.96 -17.49
C GLU A 249 12.56 2.69 -16.53
N THR A 250 13.86 2.39 -16.62
CA THR A 250 14.90 3.14 -15.92
C THR A 250 16.03 3.48 -16.85
N GLU A 251 16.56 4.67 -16.70
CA GLU A 251 17.73 5.15 -17.43
C GLU A 251 18.68 5.83 -16.46
N ASP A 252 19.93 5.39 -16.42
CA ASP A 252 20.99 6.08 -15.71
C ASP A 252 21.47 7.24 -16.57
N VAL A 253 21.16 8.47 -16.18
CA VAL A 253 21.38 9.65 -17.03
C VAL A 253 22.66 10.36 -16.62
N ASP A 254 23.76 10.16 -17.36
CA ASP A 254 25.02 10.86 -17.08
C ASP A 254 25.05 12.32 -17.59
N TYR A 255 23.88 12.98 -17.61
CA TYR A 255 23.77 14.35 -18.03
C TYR A 255 24.20 15.29 -16.91
N ALA A 256 25.14 16.19 -17.23
CA ALA A 256 25.19 17.52 -16.62
C ALA A 256 23.96 18.32 -17.09
N ALA A 257 22.76 17.79 -16.85
CA ALA A 257 21.51 18.40 -17.22
C ALA A 257 21.39 19.74 -16.51
N THR A 258 20.82 20.71 -17.20
CA THR A 258 20.54 22.02 -16.62
C THR A 258 19.47 21.95 -15.54
N SER A 259 18.65 20.88 -15.52
CA SER A 259 17.59 20.64 -14.55
C SER A 259 17.27 19.15 -14.40
N PRO A 260 16.94 18.66 -13.18
CA PRO A 260 16.44 17.30 -12.97
C PRO A 260 15.25 16.88 -13.83
N SER A 261 14.36 17.84 -14.10
CA SER A 261 13.21 17.68 -14.98
C SER A 261 13.55 17.24 -16.41
N ASP A 262 14.77 17.50 -16.90
CA ASP A 262 15.15 17.19 -18.28
C ASP A 262 15.24 15.67 -18.49
N GLY A 263 15.83 14.93 -17.54
CA GLY A 263 15.91 13.46 -17.60
C GLY A 263 14.53 12.80 -17.50
N VAL A 264 13.67 13.33 -16.63
CA VAL A 264 12.27 12.87 -16.51
C VAL A 264 11.47 13.16 -17.78
N THR A 265 11.66 14.35 -18.38
CA THR A 265 11.00 14.70 -19.64
C THR A 265 11.47 13.80 -20.78
N ASP A 266 12.75 13.46 -20.81
CA ASP A 266 13.33 12.62 -21.86
C ASP A 266 12.84 11.17 -21.78
N ILE A 267 12.85 10.54 -20.59
CA ILE A 267 12.33 9.18 -20.41
C ILE A 267 10.82 9.10 -20.75
N VAL A 268 10.04 10.12 -20.38
CA VAL A 268 8.62 10.24 -20.77
C VAL A 268 8.48 10.43 -22.28
N GLY A 269 9.25 11.32 -22.90
CA GLY A 269 9.20 11.52 -24.35
C GLY A 269 9.52 10.23 -25.12
N ARG A 270 10.51 9.49 -24.64
CA ARG A 270 11.00 8.25 -25.25
C ARG A 270 10.08 7.04 -25.04
N GLY A 271 9.44 6.96 -23.88
CA GLY A 271 8.48 5.90 -23.54
C GLY A 271 7.12 6.02 -24.25
N ALA A 272 6.80 7.17 -24.85
CA ALA A 272 5.46 7.49 -25.33
C ALA A 272 4.89 6.51 -26.37
N ASP A 273 5.73 6.05 -27.31
CA ASP A 273 5.30 5.08 -28.31
C ASP A 273 5.01 3.70 -27.69
N VAL A 274 5.81 3.28 -26.70
CA VAL A 274 5.59 2.02 -25.99
C VAL A 274 4.35 2.09 -25.12
N VAL A 275 4.15 3.20 -24.41
CA VAL A 275 2.92 3.44 -23.63
C VAL A 275 1.69 3.44 -24.53
N THR A 276 1.80 3.96 -25.75
CA THR A 276 0.71 3.88 -26.75
C THR A 276 0.48 2.42 -27.19
N ALA A 277 1.55 1.64 -27.40
CA ALA A 277 1.44 0.22 -27.73
C ALA A 277 0.84 -0.60 -26.58
N MET A 278 0.98 -0.17 -25.32
CA MET A 278 0.35 -0.82 -24.17
C MET A 278 -1.18 -0.77 -24.20
N ASN A 279 -1.81 0.01 -25.09
CA ASN A 279 -3.26 -0.01 -25.27
C ASN A 279 -3.81 -1.39 -25.68
N VAL A 280 -2.97 -2.33 -26.13
CA VAL A 280 -3.39 -3.73 -26.36
C VAL A 280 -3.75 -4.48 -25.08
N PHE A 281 -3.28 -4.00 -23.92
CA PHE A 281 -3.55 -4.58 -22.60
C PHE A 281 -4.73 -3.90 -21.89
N LEU A 282 -5.22 -2.80 -22.45
CA LEU A 282 -6.59 -2.40 -22.20
C LEU A 282 -7.41 -3.49 -22.88
N ALA A 283 -7.87 -4.48 -22.12
CA ALA A 283 -9.15 -5.05 -22.50
C ALA A 283 -10.06 -3.82 -22.65
N ASP A 284 -10.69 -3.61 -23.80
CA ASP A 284 -11.91 -2.80 -23.82
C ASP A 284 -12.69 -3.41 -22.67
N ASP A 285 -12.83 -2.71 -21.53
CA ASP A 285 -13.36 -3.29 -20.29
C ASP A 285 -14.54 -4.15 -20.70
N VAL A 286 -14.33 -5.46 -20.74
CA VAL A 286 -15.30 -6.34 -21.37
C VAL A 286 -16.38 -6.35 -20.34
N ALA A 287 -17.35 -5.46 -20.54
CA ALA A 287 -18.67 -5.54 -19.96
C ALA A 287 -18.99 -7.04 -20.01
N PRO A 288 -19.10 -7.69 -18.83
CA PRO A 288 -19.02 -9.13 -18.70
C PRO A 288 -19.85 -9.75 -19.80
N ALA A 289 -19.20 -10.60 -20.61
CA ALA A 289 -19.67 -11.12 -21.88
C ALA A 289 -21.20 -11.09 -21.96
N ALA A 290 -21.75 -10.18 -22.77
CA ALA A 290 -23.18 -10.08 -23.01
C ALA A 290 -23.67 -11.42 -23.56
N GLY A 291 -24.02 -12.33 -22.65
CA GLY A 291 -24.43 -13.69 -22.89
C GLY A 291 -25.83 -13.69 -23.46
N GLY A 292 -25.93 -13.33 -24.73
CA GLY A 292 -27.17 -13.27 -25.49
C GLY A 292 -27.98 -12.01 -25.24
N ASP A 293 -28.61 -11.51 -26.30
CA ASP A 293 -29.62 -10.45 -26.33
C ASP A 293 -30.86 -10.76 -25.47
N SER A 294 -30.68 -10.96 -24.17
CA SER A 294 -31.74 -10.81 -23.18
C SER A 294 -31.71 -9.34 -22.78
N ALA A 295 -32.46 -8.51 -23.51
CA ALA A 295 -32.74 -7.12 -23.15
C ALA A 295 -33.54 -6.95 -21.85
N ASP A 296 -33.58 -7.99 -21.01
CA ASP A 296 -34.01 -7.93 -19.63
C ASP A 296 -32.78 -7.50 -18.82
N GLY A 297 -32.58 -6.18 -18.73
CA GLY A 297 -31.41 -5.57 -18.09
C GLY A 297 -31.02 -6.31 -16.81
N GLU A 298 -29.82 -6.89 -16.83
CA GLU A 298 -29.27 -7.69 -15.76
C GLU A 298 -29.06 -6.77 -14.56
N GLN A 299 -30.07 -6.71 -13.69
CA GLN A 299 -29.98 -5.98 -12.43
C GLN A 299 -28.79 -6.52 -11.66
N ALA A 300 -27.94 -5.62 -11.17
CA ALA A 300 -26.88 -6.01 -10.25
C ALA A 300 -27.47 -6.79 -9.08
N ALA A 301 -26.71 -7.78 -8.63
CA ALA A 301 -27.15 -8.63 -7.54
C ALA A 301 -27.39 -7.78 -6.28
N PRO A 302 -28.45 -8.08 -5.51
CA PRO A 302 -28.67 -7.40 -4.25
C PRO A 302 -27.46 -7.60 -3.33
N ILE A 303 -27.16 -6.58 -2.53
CA ILE A 303 -26.07 -6.61 -1.55
C ILE A 303 -26.46 -7.64 -0.47
N PRO A 304 -25.59 -8.58 -0.07
CA PRO A 304 -25.89 -9.48 1.04
C PRO A 304 -26.18 -8.71 2.35
N ASP A 305 -27.08 -9.22 3.20
CA ASP A 305 -27.37 -8.61 4.52
C ASP A 305 -26.13 -8.64 5.44
N ASP A 306 -25.25 -9.62 5.23
CA ASP A 306 -24.01 -9.88 5.96
C ASP A 306 -22.77 -9.28 5.27
N PHE A 307 -22.95 -8.40 4.29
CA PHE A 307 -21.83 -7.78 3.60
C PHE A 307 -20.93 -6.98 4.59
N PRO A 308 -19.58 -7.08 4.50
CA PRO A 308 -18.58 -6.50 5.43
C PRO A 308 -18.52 -4.97 5.53
N LEU A 309 -19.62 -4.24 5.39
CA LEU A 309 -19.59 -2.80 5.19
C LEU A 309 -18.87 -2.02 6.31
N ALA A 310 -18.82 -2.55 7.54
CA ALA A 310 -18.11 -1.92 8.65
C ALA A 310 -16.68 -2.47 8.88
N ALA A 311 -16.16 -3.33 8.01
CA ALA A 311 -14.80 -3.86 8.13
C ALA A 311 -13.77 -2.71 8.12
N GLY A 312 -12.73 -2.86 8.94
CA GLY A 312 -11.69 -1.84 9.14
C GLY A 312 -12.04 -0.72 10.14
N TRP A 313 -13.26 -0.70 10.69
CA TRP A 313 -13.65 0.28 11.72
C TRP A 313 -13.35 -0.18 13.16
N PRO A 314 -13.20 0.76 14.12
CA PRO A 314 -13.03 0.41 15.53
C PRO A 314 -14.27 -0.31 16.10
N THR A 315 -14.05 -1.20 17.07
CA THR A 315 -15.12 -1.97 17.74
C THR A 315 -15.53 -1.40 19.09
N ASP A 316 -14.68 -0.59 19.72
CA ASP A 316 -14.84 -0.13 21.10
C ASP A 316 -15.00 1.40 21.15
N PRO A 317 -16.24 1.92 21.18
CA PRO A 317 -16.48 3.35 21.36
C PRO A 317 -16.27 3.80 22.80
N GLU A 318 -16.05 5.10 23.04
CA GLU A 318 -16.15 5.65 24.38
C GLU A 318 -17.57 5.46 24.97
N PRO A 319 -17.73 5.38 26.32
CA PRO A 319 -19.01 5.06 26.96
C PRO A 319 -20.19 5.98 26.65
N THR A 320 -19.94 7.15 26.05
CA THR A 320 -20.96 8.15 25.70
C THR A 320 -21.30 8.19 24.22
N ALA A 321 -20.58 7.45 23.37
CA ALA A 321 -20.82 7.42 21.95
C ALA A 321 -21.69 6.23 21.53
N ASP A 322 -22.31 6.32 20.36
CA ASP A 322 -23.21 5.28 19.86
C ASP A 322 -22.42 4.08 19.29
N GLY A 323 -21.15 4.27 18.92
CA GLY A 323 -20.32 3.24 18.32
C GLY A 323 -20.84 2.79 16.97
N LEU A 324 -20.66 1.51 16.67
CA LEU A 324 -21.11 0.93 15.40
C LEU A 324 -22.64 0.75 15.36
N VAL A 325 -23.27 1.36 14.36
CA VAL A 325 -24.68 1.21 14.00
C VAL A 325 -24.76 0.70 12.55
N GLY A 326 -25.44 -0.43 12.33
CA GLY A 326 -25.47 -1.13 11.03
C GLY A 326 -24.42 -2.24 10.95
N PRO A 327 -24.21 -2.86 9.77
CA PRO A 327 -24.82 -2.55 8.48
C PRO A 327 -26.34 -2.77 8.44
N SER A 328 -27.11 -1.87 7.83
CA SER A 328 -28.57 -2.01 7.70
C SER A 328 -29.17 -1.16 6.57
N ARG A 329 -30.20 -1.71 5.92
CA ARG A 329 -31.07 -1.03 4.94
C ARG A 329 -32.02 0.00 5.55
N ASP A 330 -32.30 -0.15 6.85
CA ASP A 330 -33.26 0.68 7.58
C ASP A 330 -32.66 2.02 8.02
N LEU A 331 -31.34 2.19 7.92
CA LEU A 331 -30.69 3.47 8.21
C LEU A 331 -31.12 4.52 7.19
N GLU A 332 -31.25 5.76 7.66
CA GLU A 332 -31.52 6.90 6.79
C GLU A 332 -30.45 7.00 5.70
N ARG A 333 -30.85 7.43 4.50
CA ARG A 333 -29.91 7.64 3.38
C ARG A 333 -28.82 8.61 3.81
N PHE A 334 -27.58 8.32 3.43
CA PHE A 334 -26.52 9.28 3.64
C PHE A 334 -26.71 10.49 2.72
N VAL A 335 -26.52 11.68 3.28
CA VAL A 335 -26.56 12.94 2.55
C VAL A 335 -25.11 13.35 2.30
N TYR A 336 -24.68 13.25 1.05
CA TYR A 336 -23.38 13.74 0.63
C TYR A 336 -23.48 15.25 0.42
N ALA A 337 -22.63 16.00 1.13
CA ALA A 337 -22.65 17.46 1.11
C ALA A 337 -21.20 17.99 1.08
N PRO A 338 -20.49 17.89 -0.05
CA PRO A 338 -19.14 18.44 -0.18
C PRO A 338 -19.12 19.98 -0.05
N CYS A 339 -20.29 20.61 -0.26
CA CYS A 339 -20.58 22.03 -0.12
C CYS A 339 -21.67 22.27 0.95
N GLU A 340 -21.64 23.41 1.67
CA GLU A 340 -22.64 23.72 2.71
C GLU A 340 -24.06 23.95 2.15
N ASP A 341 -24.15 24.45 0.91
CA ASP A 341 -25.42 24.75 0.24
C ASP A 341 -25.92 23.62 -0.67
N TYR A 342 -25.14 22.54 -0.82
CA TYR A 342 -25.47 21.41 -1.70
C TYR A 342 -25.64 20.14 -0.86
N GLN A 343 -26.86 19.60 -0.88
CA GLN A 343 -27.19 18.33 -0.28
C GLN A 343 -27.66 17.42 -1.40
N SER A 344 -26.78 16.58 -1.92
CA SER A 344 -27.18 15.45 -2.75
C SER A 344 -27.30 14.22 -1.86
N THR A 345 -28.27 13.35 -2.15
CA THR A 345 -28.22 11.99 -1.62
C THR A 345 -27.77 11.08 -2.74
N LEU A 346 -26.89 10.13 -2.44
CA LEU A 346 -26.44 9.09 -3.38
C LEU A 346 -27.61 8.44 -4.13
N VAL A 347 -28.72 8.23 -3.42
CA VAL A 347 -29.90 7.54 -3.95
C VAL A 347 -30.84 8.45 -4.72
N ASP A 348 -30.93 9.75 -4.42
CA ASP A 348 -31.71 10.67 -5.26
C ASP A 348 -31.10 10.78 -6.66
N GLN A 349 -29.79 10.54 -6.80
CA GLN A 349 -29.10 10.43 -8.08
C GLN A 349 -29.20 9.03 -8.72
N ALA A 350 -29.16 7.96 -7.92
CA ALA A 350 -29.37 6.59 -8.40
C ALA A 350 -30.81 6.31 -8.89
N GLY A 351 -31.78 7.13 -8.46
CA GLY A 351 -33.21 6.97 -8.74
C GLY A 351 -33.89 5.97 -7.80
N ASP A 352 -35.20 6.14 -7.58
CA ASP A 352 -36.01 5.19 -6.78
C ASP A 352 -36.22 3.83 -7.48
N ASP A 353 -35.65 3.64 -8.66
CA ASP A 353 -35.89 2.49 -9.54
C ASP A 353 -34.96 1.31 -9.23
N GLY A 354 -35.05 0.78 -8.02
CA GLY A 354 -34.59 -0.59 -7.71
C GLY A 354 -33.11 -0.76 -7.32
N ALA A 355 -32.40 0.33 -7.00
CA ALA A 355 -31.08 0.22 -6.37
C ALA A 355 -31.20 -0.37 -4.96
N ASP A 356 -30.41 -1.41 -4.67
CA ASP A 356 -30.24 -1.92 -3.31
C ASP A 356 -29.16 -1.11 -2.59
N ARG A 357 -29.30 -0.95 -1.27
CA ARG A 357 -28.37 -0.14 -0.48
C ARG A 357 -28.11 -0.78 0.87
N LEU A 358 -26.89 -0.64 1.36
CA LEU A 358 -26.51 -1.03 2.71
C LEU A 358 -25.71 0.11 3.32
N ARG A 359 -26.04 0.49 4.56
CA ARG A 359 -25.34 1.58 5.25
C ARG A 359 -24.84 1.12 6.62
N ALA A 360 -23.66 1.59 7.01
CA ALA A 360 -23.13 1.50 8.36
C ALA A 360 -22.69 2.90 8.82
N GLN A 361 -22.72 3.13 10.12
CA GLN A 361 -22.22 4.35 10.75
C GLN A 361 -21.43 3.95 11.99
N TRP A 362 -20.34 4.65 12.26
CA TRP A 362 -19.63 4.56 13.52
C TRP A 362 -19.44 5.96 14.08
N SER A 363 -19.62 6.13 15.39
CA SER A 363 -19.37 7.41 16.06
C SER A 363 -18.64 7.21 17.38
N ASP A 364 -17.72 8.13 17.62
CA ASP A 364 -17.05 8.39 18.90
C ASP A 364 -17.02 9.89 19.18
N VAL A 365 -16.37 10.34 20.26
CA VAL A 365 -16.36 11.76 20.65
C VAL A 365 -15.68 12.66 19.60
N GLU A 366 -14.66 12.16 18.90
CA GLU A 366 -13.85 12.92 17.94
C GLU A 366 -13.64 12.20 16.61
N ASP A 367 -14.36 11.11 16.35
CA ASP A 367 -14.24 10.33 15.12
C ASP A 367 -15.65 9.92 14.68
N PHE A 368 -16.00 10.24 13.45
CA PHE A 368 -17.31 9.99 12.88
C PHE A 368 -17.14 9.38 11.51
N ARG A 369 -17.67 8.17 11.32
CA ARG A 369 -17.54 7.43 10.08
C ARG A 369 -18.90 7.04 9.55
N THR A 370 -19.09 7.13 8.25
CA THR A 370 -20.27 6.58 7.58
C THR A 370 -19.81 5.89 6.31
N ARG A 371 -20.37 4.70 6.04
CA ARG A 371 -20.17 4.00 4.79
C ARG A 371 -21.52 3.63 4.22
N GLU A 372 -21.77 3.98 2.97
CA GLU A 372 -22.97 3.59 2.23
C GLU A 372 -22.54 2.90 0.94
N LEU A 373 -22.95 1.65 0.76
CA LEU A 373 -22.77 0.87 -0.46
C LEU A 373 -24.09 0.84 -1.22
N VAL A 374 -24.04 1.15 -2.51
CA VAL A 374 -25.19 1.15 -3.42
C VAL A 374 -24.92 0.19 -4.57
N SER A 375 -25.91 -0.62 -4.90
CA SER A 375 -25.94 -1.50 -6.07
C SER A 375 -26.77 -0.85 -7.16
N LEU A 376 -26.18 -0.63 -8.33
CA LEU A 376 -26.81 0.07 -9.45
C LEU A 376 -27.18 -0.92 -10.56
N GLY A 377 -28.11 -0.54 -11.44
CA GLY A 377 -28.59 -1.44 -12.48
C GLY A 377 -27.55 -1.81 -13.54
N SER A 378 -26.44 -1.08 -13.65
CA SER A 378 -25.34 -1.34 -14.59
C SER A 378 -24.05 -0.64 -14.17
N VAL A 379 -22.94 -0.98 -14.82
CA VAL A 379 -21.63 -0.33 -14.65
C VAL A 379 -21.69 1.13 -15.09
N GLU A 380 -22.35 1.43 -16.21
CA GLU A 380 -22.47 2.80 -16.73
C GLU A 380 -23.25 3.70 -15.76
N ALA A 381 -24.25 3.14 -15.05
CA ALA A 381 -24.96 3.87 -14.01
C ALA A 381 -24.04 4.18 -12.80
N ALA A 382 -23.13 3.27 -12.47
CA ALA A 382 -22.12 3.47 -11.43
C ALA A 382 -21.08 4.53 -11.83
N GLU A 383 -20.56 4.47 -13.06
CA GLU A 383 -19.65 5.47 -13.61
C GLU A 383 -20.29 6.87 -13.61
N GLN A 384 -21.55 6.97 -14.07
CA GLN A 384 -22.27 8.24 -14.09
C GLN A 384 -22.47 8.78 -12.68
N LEU A 385 -22.82 7.92 -11.70
CA LEU A 385 -22.95 8.34 -10.30
C LEU A 385 -21.63 8.87 -9.74
N VAL A 386 -20.51 8.17 -9.96
CA VAL A 386 -19.20 8.63 -9.49
C VAL A 386 -18.80 9.94 -10.18
N ALA A 387 -19.04 10.08 -11.47
CA ALA A 387 -18.77 11.31 -12.20
C ALA A 387 -19.60 12.50 -11.68
N ASP A 388 -20.88 12.29 -11.36
CA ASP A 388 -21.76 13.32 -10.81
C ASP A 388 -21.33 13.76 -9.40
N LEU A 389 -21.01 12.80 -8.52
CA LEU A 389 -20.50 13.09 -7.18
C LEU A 389 -19.15 13.82 -7.22
N ARG A 390 -18.27 13.43 -8.15
CA ARG A 390 -16.97 14.09 -8.36
C ARG A 390 -17.16 15.53 -8.84
N ALA A 391 -18.00 15.74 -9.85
CA ALA A 391 -18.27 17.07 -10.39
C ALA A 391 -18.85 18.00 -9.32
N GLU A 392 -19.68 17.47 -8.41
CA GLU A 392 -20.18 18.21 -7.24
C GLU A 392 -19.03 18.61 -6.30
N ALA A 393 -18.16 17.67 -5.94
CA ALA A 393 -17.02 17.93 -5.07
C ALA A 393 -16.01 18.93 -5.67
N GLU A 394 -15.70 18.80 -6.96
CA GLU A 394 -14.81 19.71 -7.69
C GLU A 394 -15.41 21.11 -7.80
N GLY A 395 -16.75 21.22 -7.92
CA GLY A 395 -17.47 22.49 -7.88
C GLY A 395 -17.26 23.28 -6.58
N CYS A 396 -16.89 22.61 -5.49
CA CYS A 396 -16.59 23.23 -4.19
C CYS A 396 -15.12 23.69 -4.05
N VAL A 397 -14.22 23.28 -4.95
CA VAL A 397 -12.79 23.61 -4.87
C VAL A 397 -12.58 25.07 -5.27
N GLY A 398 -11.95 25.84 -4.38
CA GLY A 398 -11.65 27.26 -4.62
C GLY A 398 -12.65 28.25 -4.02
N ASP A 399 -13.78 27.78 -3.50
CA ASP A 399 -14.67 28.60 -2.68
C ASP A 399 -14.05 28.80 -1.29
N VAL A 400 -13.19 29.83 -1.21
CA VAL A 400 -12.63 30.37 0.04
C VAL A 400 -13.69 31.22 0.75
N ASP A 401 -14.89 30.67 0.91
CA ASP A 401 -15.94 31.42 1.58
C ASP A 401 -15.69 31.32 3.08
N SER A 402 -15.32 32.45 3.68
CA SER A 402 -15.10 32.62 5.14
C SER A 402 -16.40 32.54 5.96
N SER A 403 -17.45 31.93 5.40
CA SER A 403 -18.85 32.26 5.68
C SER A 403 -19.57 31.30 6.62
N ASP A 404 -18.96 30.19 7.05
CA ASP A 404 -19.50 29.33 8.12
C ASP A 404 -19.61 30.08 9.48
N GLY A 405 -19.08 31.30 9.54
CA GLY A 405 -19.11 32.17 10.71
C GLY A 405 -18.01 31.86 11.72
N SER A 406 -17.22 30.79 11.52
CA SER A 406 -16.04 30.48 12.35
C SER A 406 -14.87 31.43 12.05
N GLY A 407 -14.84 32.01 10.83
CA GLY A 407 -13.74 32.83 10.36
C GLY A 407 -12.44 32.04 10.13
N LEU A 408 -12.50 30.71 10.14
CA LEU A 408 -11.38 29.84 9.80
C LEU A 408 -11.36 29.58 8.29
N PRO A 409 -10.17 29.51 7.67
CA PRO A 409 -10.07 29.11 6.27
C PRO A 409 -10.52 27.65 6.13
N VAL A 410 -11.35 27.39 5.10
CA VAL A 410 -11.71 26.04 4.67
C VAL A 410 -10.91 25.74 3.42
N ASN A 411 -10.08 24.70 3.47
CA ASN A 411 -9.38 24.17 2.30
C ASN A 411 -10.13 22.93 1.84
N ARG A 412 -10.40 22.86 0.53
CA ARG A 412 -11.01 21.68 -0.09
C ARG A 412 -10.09 21.17 -1.18
N ALA A 413 -10.01 19.85 -1.30
CA ALA A 413 -9.31 19.18 -2.39
C ALA A 413 -10.10 17.99 -2.87
N VAL A 414 -9.96 17.68 -4.16
CA VAL A 414 -10.39 16.43 -4.77
C VAL A 414 -9.15 15.81 -5.39
N THR A 415 -8.84 14.60 -4.98
CA THR A 415 -7.63 13.87 -5.40
C THR A 415 -8.04 12.49 -5.89
N ASP A 416 -7.51 12.09 -7.04
CA ASP A 416 -7.65 10.72 -7.51
C ASP A 416 -6.96 9.76 -6.54
N VAL A 417 -7.61 8.64 -6.24
CA VAL A 417 -7.03 7.60 -5.39
C VAL A 417 -7.19 6.26 -6.10
N SER A 418 -6.23 5.38 -5.86
CA SER A 418 -6.19 4.10 -6.56
C SER A 418 -6.89 3.02 -5.74
N ALA A 419 -8.22 3.02 -5.83
CA ALA A 419 -9.10 2.02 -5.23
C ALA A 419 -10.20 1.65 -6.24
N GLY A 420 -10.54 0.36 -6.35
CA GLY A 420 -11.56 -0.13 -7.29
C GLY A 420 -11.26 0.20 -8.76
N ASP A 421 -12.32 0.35 -9.57
CA ASP A 421 -12.25 0.71 -10.99
C ASP A 421 -12.06 2.22 -11.17
N THR A 422 -12.84 3.00 -10.42
CA THR A 422 -12.75 4.46 -10.34
C THR A 422 -12.87 4.89 -8.89
N ALA A 423 -11.94 5.72 -8.41
CA ALA A 423 -12.06 6.31 -7.09
C ALA A 423 -11.47 7.70 -6.98
N TYR A 424 -12.05 8.49 -6.08
CA TYR A 424 -11.51 9.77 -5.68
C TYR A 424 -11.75 10.03 -4.20
N LEU A 425 -10.90 10.87 -3.62
CA LEU A 425 -11.04 11.40 -2.28
C LEU A 425 -11.37 12.89 -2.36
N SER A 426 -12.47 13.29 -1.73
CA SER A 426 -12.74 14.69 -1.41
C SER A 426 -12.37 14.95 0.05
N SER A 427 -11.69 16.07 0.32
CA SER A 427 -11.34 16.48 1.67
C SER A 427 -11.77 17.91 1.96
N ARG A 428 -12.11 18.17 3.22
CA ARG A 428 -12.44 19.49 3.75
C ARG A 428 -11.68 19.69 5.06
N LEU A 429 -10.69 20.58 5.03
CA LEU A 429 -9.93 20.98 6.21
C LEU A 429 -10.38 22.36 6.67
N GLN A 430 -10.97 22.46 7.85
CA GLN A 430 -11.38 23.72 8.45
C GLN A 430 -10.38 24.14 9.54
N GLY A 431 -9.55 25.13 9.22
CA GLY A 431 -8.43 25.51 10.09
C GLY A 431 -7.43 24.36 10.27
N ALA A 432 -7.07 24.06 11.51
CA ALA A 432 -6.22 22.92 11.87
C ALA A 432 -6.92 22.01 12.90
N ILE A 433 -8.25 22.11 12.98
CA ILE A 433 -9.05 21.54 14.07
C ILE A 433 -9.97 20.45 13.54
N TYR A 434 -10.44 20.56 12.30
CA TYR A 434 -11.45 19.66 11.79
C TYR A 434 -11.13 19.23 10.36
N LEU A 435 -11.14 17.92 10.13
CA LEU A 435 -10.91 17.28 8.85
C LEU A 435 -12.09 16.36 8.53
N ASP A 436 -12.80 16.65 7.45
CA ASP A 436 -13.69 15.69 6.78
C ASP A 436 -13.02 15.12 5.54
N THR A 437 -13.27 13.85 5.29
CA THR A 437 -12.85 13.09 4.12
C THR A 437 -14.05 12.32 3.59
N ALA A 438 -14.13 12.19 2.27
CA ALA A 438 -15.13 11.42 1.56
C ALA A 438 -14.46 10.68 0.41
N LEU A 439 -14.28 9.38 0.59
CA LEU A 439 -13.74 8.44 -0.37
C LEU A 439 -14.90 7.80 -1.14
N VAL A 440 -14.94 7.99 -2.46
CA VAL A 440 -15.90 7.33 -3.35
C VAL A 440 -15.15 6.31 -4.18
N VAL A 441 -15.62 5.06 -4.18
CA VAL A 441 -15.03 3.97 -4.95
C VAL A 441 -16.11 3.20 -5.71
N GLN A 442 -15.86 2.96 -6.99
CA GLN A 442 -16.65 2.09 -7.86
C GLN A 442 -15.97 0.73 -8.00
N VAL A 443 -16.76 -0.35 -7.96
CA VAL A 443 -16.38 -1.69 -8.41
C VAL A 443 -17.55 -2.29 -9.19
N GLY A 444 -17.39 -2.44 -10.50
CA GLY A 444 -18.47 -2.87 -11.40
C GLY A 444 -19.71 -1.97 -11.25
N PRO A 445 -20.90 -2.56 -11.00
CA PRO A 445 -22.15 -1.80 -10.79
C PRO A 445 -22.34 -1.32 -9.34
N TYR A 446 -21.33 -1.46 -8.47
CA TYR A 446 -21.41 -1.08 -7.06
C TYR A 446 -20.61 0.19 -6.80
N VAL A 447 -21.16 1.10 -5.99
CA VAL A 447 -20.48 2.32 -5.53
C VAL A 447 -20.52 2.36 -4.02
N VAL A 448 -19.36 2.52 -3.39
CA VAL A 448 -19.24 2.78 -1.96
C VAL A 448 -18.79 4.22 -1.73
N LEU A 449 -19.49 4.91 -0.83
CA LEU A 449 -19.07 6.18 -0.27
C LEU A 449 -18.69 5.95 1.19
N ASP A 450 -17.44 6.21 1.52
CA ASP A 450 -16.89 6.17 2.87
C ASP A 450 -16.54 7.60 3.29
N THR A 451 -17.13 8.09 4.37
CA THR A 451 -16.81 9.41 4.93
C THR A 451 -16.21 9.28 6.32
N GLY A 452 -15.15 10.03 6.59
CA GLY A 452 -14.53 10.14 7.91
C GLY A 452 -14.41 11.60 8.34
N GLY A 453 -14.80 11.91 9.57
CA GLY A 453 -14.61 13.20 10.21
C GLY A 453 -13.79 13.04 11.48
N SER A 454 -12.75 13.86 11.66
CA SER A 454 -11.93 13.85 12.88
C SER A 454 -11.55 15.23 13.39
N GLU A 455 -11.42 15.35 14.71
CA GLU A 455 -10.81 16.53 15.33
C GLU A 455 -9.28 16.36 15.45
N GLY A 456 -8.52 17.41 15.11
CA GLY A 456 -7.07 17.49 15.34
C GLY A 456 -6.15 16.85 14.28
N GLY A 457 -6.70 16.32 13.19
CA GLY A 457 -5.92 15.87 12.03
C GLY A 457 -5.47 17.03 11.15
N SER A 458 -4.16 17.14 10.87
CA SER A 458 -3.63 18.10 9.89
C SER A 458 -2.97 17.44 8.68
N ASP A 459 -2.88 16.12 8.68
CA ASP A 459 -2.21 15.34 7.64
C ASP A 459 -3.28 14.65 6.79
N LEU A 460 -3.57 15.28 5.64
CA LEU A 460 -4.58 14.80 4.70
C LEU A 460 -4.18 13.47 4.08
N ASP A 461 -2.90 13.32 3.75
CA ASP A 461 -2.37 12.14 3.07
C ASP A 461 -2.45 10.93 4.01
N ALA A 462 -2.05 11.10 5.28
CA ALA A 462 -2.17 10.03 6.27
C ALA A 462 -3.64 9.63 6.55
N ALA A 463 -4.58 10.60 6.51
CA ALA A 463 -6.00 10.31 6.66
C ALA A 463 -6.56 9.57 5.44
N ALA A 464 -6.16 9.98 4.23
CA ALA A 464 -6.50 9.32 2.97
C ALA A 464 -6.03 7.85 2.97
N ASP A 465 -4.75 7.62 3.25
CA ASP A 465 -4.13 6.29 3.28
C ASP A 465 -4.81 5.39 4.32
N GLY A 466 -5.10 5.94 5.51
CA GLY A 466 -5.82 5.24 6.56
C GLY A 466 -7.24 4.84 6.15
N GLN A 467 -7.95 5.72 5.43
CA GLN A 467 -9.30 5.45 4.95
C GLN A 467 -9.32 4.41 3.82
N VAL A 468 -8.40 4.48 2.86
CA VAL A 468 -8.25 3.49 1.79
C VAL A 468 -7.89 2.12 2.38
N ALA A 469 -6.93 2.06 3.31
CA ALA A 469 -6.56 0.81 3.98
C ALA A 469 -7.73 0.20 4.76
N ALA A 470 -8.56 1.03 5.41
CA ALA A 470 -9.77 0.57 6.11
C ALA A 470 -10.88 0.09 5.16
N LEU A 471 -10.78 0.33 3.84
CA LEU A 471 -11.74 -0.11 2.85
C LEU A 471 -11.32 -1.40 2.14
N ASP A 472 -10.09 -1.88 2.29
CA ASP A 472 -9.55 -3.01 1.50
C ASP A 472 -10.41 -4.29 1.59
N THR A 473 -10.86 -4.66 2.80
CA THR A 473 -11.80 -5.80 2.99
C THR A 473 -13.14 -5.57 2.28
N VAL A 474 -13.65 -4.34 2.31
CA VAL A 474 -14.91 -3.99 1.62
C VAL A 474 -14.75 -4.07 0.11
N LEU A 475 -13.63 -3.57 -0.44
CA LEU A 475 -13.37 -3.62 -1.89
C LEU A 475 -13.24 -5.07 -2.38
N GLY A 476 -12.55 -5.93 -1.63
CA GLY A 476 -12.50 -7.37 -1.93
C GLY A 476 -13.90 -8.00 -1.99
N ALA A 477 -14.77 -7.68 -1.03
CA ALA A 477 -16.14 -8.17 -1.03
C ALA A 477 -17.01 -7.57 -2.16
N MET A 478 -16.79 -6.31 -2.56
CA MET A 478 -17.47 -5.72 -3.72
C MET A 478 -17.08 -6.41 -5.01
N GLU A 479 -15.80 -6.78 -5.17
CA GLU A 479 -15.32 -7.52 -6.34
C GLU A 479 -15.90 -8.93 -6.39
N ASP A 480 -15.94 -9.64 -5.26
CA ASP A 480 -16.59 -10.95 -5.17
C ASP A 480 -18.08 -10.87 -5.51
N LEU A 481 -18.74 -9.80 -5.06
CA LEU A 481 -20.14 -9.53 -5.33
C LEU A 481 -20.38 -9.25 -6.84
N ALA A 482 -19.51 -8.45 -7.45
CA ALA A 482 -19.54 -8.15 -8.89
C ALA A 482 -19.24 -9.37 -9.77
N ALA A 483 -18.28 -10.20 -9.37
CA ALA A 483 -17.89 -11.39 -10.13
C ALA A 483 -18.91 -12.54 -10.03
N ASN A 484 -19.52 -12.73 -8.85
CA ASN A 484 -20.33 -13.93 -8.56
C ASN A 484 -21.84 -13.66 -8.45
N GLY A 485 -22.30 -12.44 -8.74
CA GLY A 485 -23.72 -12.10 -8.73
C GLY A 485 -24.40 -12.36 -7.38
N GLY A 486 -23.68 -12.12 -6.27
CA GLY A 486 -24.22 -12.27 -4.91
C GLY A 486 -24.47 -13.70 -4.45
N SER A 487 -24.07 -14.72 -5.23
CA SER A 487 -24.08 -16.11 -4.77
C SER A 487 -22.85 -16.40 -3.91
N SER A 488 -22.76 -15.78 -2.73
CA SER A 488 -21.91 -16.27 -1.63
C SER A 488 -22.53 -17.54 -1.02
N GLY A 489 -22.83 -18.53 -1.87
CA GLY A 489 -23.14 -19.88 -1.44
C GLY A 489 -21.88 -20.48 -0.83
N GLY A 490 -21.57 -20.07 0.41
CA GLY A 490 -20.40 -20.45 1.16
C GLY A 490 -20.22 -21.95 1.06
N GLN A 491 -19.20 -22.37 0.31
CA GLN A 491 -18.71 -23.72 0.46
C GLN A 491 -18.26 -23.81 1.91
N ALA A 492 -18.98 -24.62 2.69
CA ALA A 492 -18.68 -24.81 4.10
C ALA A 492 -17.20 -25.16 4.23
N THR A 493 -16.44 -24.26 4.85
CA THR A 493 -15.02 -24.47 5.12
C THR A 493 -14.86 -25.79 5.85
N PRO A 494 -13.92 -26.66 5.43
CA PRO A 494 -13.66 -27.90 6.14
C PRO A 494 -13.43 -27.62 7.63
N ALA A 495 -13.99 -28.46 8.51
CA ALA A 495 -13.75 -28.34 9.93
C ALA A 495 -12.25 -28.54 10.24
N LEU A 496 -11.72 -27.77 11.19
CA LEU A 496 -10.32 -27.86 11.62
C LEU A 496 -9.96 -29.29 12.07
N SER A 497 -8.75 -29.72 11.70
CA SER A 497 -8.19 -31.04 11.96
C SER A 497 -6.73 -30.94 12.43
N ARG A 498 -6.16 -32.04 12.93
CA ARG A 498 -4.75 -32.06 13.35
C ARG A 498 -3.77 -31.83 12.20
N ASP A 499 -4.22 -32.07 10.97
CA ASP A 499 -3.42 -31.87 9.75
C ASP A 499 -3.24 -30.38 9.42
N ASP A 500 -4.10 -29.50 9.94
CA ASP A 500 -3.96 -28.03 9.83
C ASP A 500 -2.87 -27.44 10.75
N LEU A 501 -2.15 -28.28 11.51
CA LEU A 501 -1.17 -27.84 12.50
C LEU A 501 0.20 -28.46 12.22
N LEU A 502 1.25 -27.70 12.54
CA LEU A 502 2.63 -28.21 12.52
C LEU A 502 2.76 -29.51 13.33
N ALA A 503 3.64 -30.39 12.86
CA ALA A 503 4.13 -31.58 13.54
C ALA A 503 5.63 -31.46 13.83
N THR A 504 6.18 -32.37 14.64
CA THR A 504 7.62 -32.37 14.98
C THR A 504 8.54 -32.49 13.75
N SER A 505 8.06 -33.10 12.66
CA SER A 505 8.77 -33.21 11.39
C SER A 505 8.86 -31.91 10.59
N ASP A 506 8.02 -30.94 10.90
CA ASP A 506 7.98 -29.63 10.23
C ASP A 506 8.90 -28.60 10.90
N LEU A 507 9.50 -28.93 12.05
CA LEU A 507 10.29 -28.01 12.85
C LEU A 507 11.75 -27.99 12.40
N PRO A 508 12.43 -26.84 12.49
CA PRO A 508 13.83 -26.73 12.09
C PRO A 508 14.71 -27.70 12.88
N SER A 509 15.65 -28.36 12.19
CA SER A 509 16.65 -29.19 12.84
C SER A 509 17.53 -28.32 13.74
N GLY A 510 17.69 -28.75 15.00
CA GLY A 510 18.67 -28.13 15.90
C GLY A 510 20.10 -28.53 15.58
N ASP A 511 21.05 -27.82 16.18
CA ASP A 511 22.45 -28.20 16.14
C ASP A 511 22.70 -29.45 17.00
N ASP A 512 23.89 -30.04 16.91
CA ASP A 512 24.25 -31.27 17.67
C ASP A 512 24.06 -31.14 19.20
N THR A 513 23.94 -29.92 19.74
CA THR A 513 23.72 -29.63 21.16
C THR A 513 22.25 -29.54 21.55
N ASP A 514 21.35 -29.46 20.56
CA ASP A 514 19.92 -29.36 20.77
C ASP A 514 19.32 -30.75 20.91
N GLY A 515 18.45 -30.92 21.91
CA GLY A 515 17.66 -32.13 22.02
C GLY A 515 16.57 -32.18 20.96
N PRO A 516 15.96 -33.36 20.77
CA PRO A 516 14.86 -33.50 19.84
C PRO A 516 13.69 -32.60 20.25
N TRP A 517 12.95 -32.11 19.26
CA TRP A 517 11.67 -31.47 19.50
C TRP A 517 10.69 -32.44 20.15
N VAL A 518 10.02 -31.98 21.19
CA VAL A 518 8.95 -32.70 21.86
C VAL A 518 7.71 -31.81 21.89
N GLU A 519 6.56 -32.39 21.56
CA GLU A 519 5.28 -31.72 21.71
C GLU A 519 5.00 -31.46 23.19
N ALA A 520 4.75 -30.19 23.53
CA ALA A 520 4.49 -29.75 24.89
C ALA A 520 3.00 -29.92 25.25
N THR A 521 2.74 -30.35 26.48
CA THR A 521 1.38 -30.66 26.98
C THR A 521 0.90 -29.67 28.05
N ASP A 522 1.54 -28.51 28.23
CA ASP A 522 0.99 -27.48 29.13
C ASP A 522 -0.33 -26.94 28.58
N ASP A 523 -1.07 -26.08 29.29
CA ASP A 523 -2.42 -25.64 28.86
C ASP A 523 -2.47 -24.20 28.31
N ALA A 524 -1.39 -23.43 28.41
CA ALA A 524 -1.38 -22.02 28.02
C ALA A 524 -0.87 -21.82 26.58
N LEU A 525 -1.79 -21.57 25.65
CA LEU A 525 -1.49 -20.98 24.35
C LEU A 525 -1.38 -19.49 24.48
N THR A 526 -0.16 -19.03 24.68
CA THR A 526 0.11 -17.62 24.93
C THR A 526 1.26 -17.14 24.07
N TRP A 527 1.09 -15.95 23.52
CA TRP A 527 2.21 -15.13 23.08
C TRP A 527 2.81 -14.42 24.28
N ALA A 528 4.07 -14.03 24.17
CA ALA A 528 4.68 -13.13 25.15
C ALA A 528 3.88 -11.81 25.24
N CYS A 529 3.36 -11.33 24.12
CA CYS A 529 2.53 -10.12 24.07
C CYS A 529 1.10 -10.32 24.62
N ARG A 530 0.65 -11.57 24.81
CA ARG A 530 -0.70 -11.92 25.29
C ARG A 530 -0.65 -13.16 26.19
N PRO A 531 -0.14 -13.04 27.43
CA PRO A 531 -0.02 -14.13 28.38
C PRO A 531 -1.37 -14.73 28.83
N GLU A 532 -2.49 -14.06 28.59
CA GLU A 532 -3.85 -14.55 28.83
C GLU A 532 -4.40 -15.44 27.71
N GLY A 533 -3.70 -15.51 26.58
CA GLY A 533 -4.03 -16.32 25.41
C GLY A 533 -4.93 -15.61 24.39
N PHE A 534 -5.62 -16.40 23.58
CA PHE A 534 -6.35 -15.93 22.39
C PHE A 534 -7.86 -15.82 22.59
N ALA A 535 -8.31 -15.90 23.85
CA ALA A 535 -9.71 -15.65 24.19
C ALA A 535 -10.09 -14.21 23.79
N GLY A 536 -11.25 -14.05 23.16
CA GLY A 536 -11.73 -12.76 22.67
C GLY A 536 -11.63 -12.56 21.15
N LEU A 537 -10.94 -13.46 20.42
CA LEU A 537 -10.90 -13.40 18.95
C LEU A 537 -12.16 -13.96 18.25
N GLY A 538 -13.19 -14.37 19.00
CA GLY A 538 -14.47 -14.81 18.41
C GLY A 538 -14.43 -16.14 17.64
N ALA A 539 -13.41 -16.97 17.85
CA ALA A 539 -13.28 -18.24 17.13
C ALA A 539 -14.33 -19.29 17.57
N ASP A 540 -15.01 -19.91 16.60
CA ASP A 540 -15.93 -21.04 16.80
C ASP A 540 -15.20 -22.35 17.06
N GLY A 541 -13.99 -22.46 16.49
CA GLY A 541 -13.10 -23.59 16.67
C GLY A 541 -11.67 -23.12 16.80
N SER A 542 -10.87 -23.82 17.60
CA SER A 542 -9.43 -23.59 17.64
C SER A 542 -8.68 -24.90 17.78
N LEU A 543 -7.56 -24.97 17.07
CA LEU A 543 -6.58 -26.03 17.22
C LEU A 543 -5.22 -25.40 17.49
N ALA A 544 -4.38 -26.12 18.21
CA ALA A 544 -3.05 -25.64 18.50
C ALA A 544 -2.04 -26.76 18.73
N ALA A 545 -0.78 -26.47 18.39
CA ALA A 545 0.36 -27.32 18.67
C ALA A 545 1.50 -26.48 19.29
N ARG A 546 2.22 -27.11 20.21
CA ARG A 546 3.35 -26.48 20.91
C ARG A 546 4.50 -27.45 20.95
N PHE A 547 5.69 -26.93 20.73
CA PHE A 547 6.89 -27.71 20.71
C PHE A 547 7.97 -27.03 21.52
N ARG A 548 8.80 -27.84 22.16
CA ARG A 548 10.00 -27.38 22.84
C ARG A 548 11.17 -28.27 22.48
N SER A 549 12.34 -27.66 22.34
CA SER A 549 13.62 -28.37 22.32
C SER A 549 14.37 -28.05 23.61
N SER A 550 14.95 -29.07 24.22
CA SER A 550 15.77 -28.94 25.43
C SER A 550 17.22 -29.32 25.13
N THR A 551 18.19 -28.65 25.73
CA THR A 551 19.60 -29.03 25.52
C THR A 551 19.92 -30.43 26.04
N THR A 552 20.82 -31.11 25.34
CA THR A 552 21.43 -32.38 25.77
C THR A 552 22.81 -32.20 26.39
N ALA A 553 23.27 -30.96 26.54
CA ALA A 553 24.59 -30.65 27.09
C ALA A 553 24.70 -31.12 28.56
N PRO A 554 25.82 -31.77 28.95
CA PRO A 554 26.02 -32.23 30.33
C PRO A 554 25.95 -31.08 31.35
N GLY A 555 25.11 -31.23 32.37
CA GLY A 555 24.91 -30.22 33.42
C GLY A 555 23.86 -29.14 33.10
N ALA A 556 23.25 -29.21 31.93
CA ALA A 556 22.16 -28.33 31.48
C ALA A 556 20.92 -29.13 31.06
N GLU A 557 20.88 -30.44 31.35
CA GLU A 557 19.84 -31.33 30.84
C GLU A 557 18.44 -30.85 31.23
N GLY A 558 17.57 -30.70 30.23
CA GLY A 558 16.19 -30.26 30.41
C GLY A 558 15.97 -28.74 30.39
N LEU A 559 17.02 -27.92 30.25
CA LEU A 559 16.86 -26.50 29.93
C LEU A 559 16.24 -26.36 28.54
N VAL A 560 15.13 -25.63 28.44
CA VAL A 560 14.44 -25.37 27.18
C VAL A 560 15.21 -24.28 26.43
N LEU A 561 15.68 -24.60 25.21
CA LEU A 561 16.42 -23.66 24.36
C LEU A 561 15.52 -23.01 23.32
N ARG A 562 14.53 -23.74 22.81
CA ARG A 562 13.65 -23.27 21.73
C ARG A 562 12.20 -23.64 22.00
N ARG A 563 11.28 -22.79 21.53
CA ARG A 563 9.83 -22.98 21.58
C ARG A 563 9.22 -22.65 20.23
N VAL A 564 8.30 -23.50 19.78
CA VAL A 564 7.40 -23.18 18.67
C VAL A 564 5.97 -23.28 19.18
N ARG A 565 5.15 -22.28 18.86
CA ARG A 565 3.71 -22.29 19.14
C ARG A 565 2.97 -21.99 17.86
N THR A 566 1.98 -22.80 17.53
CA THR A 566 1.07 -22.53 16.41
C THR A 566 -0.36 -22.75 16.87
N ALA A 567 -1.26 -21.89 16.42
CA ALA A 567 -2.68 -22.03 16.60
C ALA A 567 -3.41 -21.66 15.31
N VAL A 568 -4.47 -22.40 15.01
CA VAL A 568 -5.40 -22.09 13.92
C VAL A 568 -6.75 -21.85 14.56
N LEU A 569 -7.31 -20.69 14.30
CA LEU A 569 -8.64 -20.30 14.73
C LEU A 569 -9.55 -20.34 13.52
N GLN A 570 -10.71 -20.98 13.65
CA GLN A 570 -11.80 -20.96 12.69
C GLN A 570 -12.84 -19.96 13.19
N LEU A 571 -13.18 -18.99 12.34
CA LEU A 571 -14.14 -17.94 12.66
C LEU A 571 -15.40 -18.10 11.78
N ASP A 572 -16.48 -17.44 12.18
CA ASP A 572 -17.77 -17.43 11.46
C ASP A 572 -17.70 -16.52 10.24
N GLY A 573 -16.80 -16.83 9.30
CA GLY A 573 -16.59 -16.09 8.07
C GLY A 573 -15.35 -15.18 8.05
N ALA A 574 -15.04 -14.68 6.85
CA ALA A 574 -13.86 -13.87 6.57
C ALA A 574 -13.85 -12.53 7.31
N ASP A 575 -15.02 -11.94 7.53
CA ASP A 575 -15.15 -10.63 8.20
C ASP A 575 -14.72 -10.69 9.65
N LEU A 576 -15.20 -11.69 10.38
CA LEU A 576 -14.81 -11.90 11.77
C LEU A 576 -13.32 -12.27 11.85
N ALA A 577 -12.81 -13.03 10.88
CA ALA A 577 -11.39 -13.33 10.76
C ALA A 577 -10.54 -12.07 10.54
N SER A 578 -10.97 -11.14 9.67
CA SER A 578 -10.30 -9.86 9.44
C SER A 578 -10.32 -8.95 10.68
N GLN A 579 -11.45 -8.87 11.40
CA GLN A 579 -11.52 -8.14 12.67
C GLN A 579 -10.57 -8.74 13.72
N ALA A 580 -10.57 -10.07 13.84
CA ALA A 580 -9.69 -10.77 14.76
C ALA A 580 -8.20 -10.66 14.34
N PHE A 581 -7.90 -10.57 13.04
CA PHE A 581 -6.56 -10.24 12.53
C PHE A 581 -6.12 -8.86 13.02
N GLY A 582 -6.97 -7.84 12.84
CA GLY A 582 -6.71 -6.47 13.29
C GLY A 582 -6.47 -6.40 14.80
N LEU A 583 -7.27 -7.12 15.59
CA LEU A 583 -7.10 -7.19 17.04
C LEU A 583 -5.77 -7.86 17.44
N ALA A 584 -5.43 -8.99 16.80
CA ALA A 584 -4.18 -9.71 17.05
C ALA A 584 -2.95 -8.90 16.63
N ARG A 585 -3.02 -8.17 15.51
CA ARG A 585 -2.01 -7.19 15.08
C ARG A 585 -1.86 -6.09 16.13
N GLY A 586 -2.97 -5.51 16.58
CA GLY A 586 -2.97 -4.48 17.62
C GLY A 586 -2.26 -4.93 18.90
N TRP A 587 -2.45 -6.19 19.31
CA TRP A 587 -1.71 -6.78 20.44
C TRP A 587 -0.20 -6.84 20.22
N LEU A 588 0.24 -7.19 19.01
CA LEU A 588 1.65 -7.23 18.66
C LEU A 588 2.23 -5.81 18.56
N ASP A 589 1.49 -4.83 18.04
CA ASP A 589 1.89 -3.41 17.97
C ASP A 589 1.99 -2.77 19.37
N SER A 590 1.03 -3.06 20.25
CA SER A 590 1.02 -2.56 21.63
C SER A 590 1.97 -3.32 22.55
N CYS A 591 2.65 -4.35 22.03
CA CYS A 591 3.64 -5.14 22.77
C CYS A 591 4.90 -4.30 23.02
N THR A 592 4.75 -3.40 24.00
CA THR A 592 5.80 -2.57 24.57
C THR A 592 5.94 -2.95 26.03
N ASP A 593 7.15 -2.79 26.56
CA ASP A 593 7.51 -2.95 27.97
C ASP A 593 6.34 -2.67 28.92
N GLU A 594 5.64 -3.70 29.39
CA GLU A 594 4.64 -3.49 30.42
C GLU A 594 5.33 -2.85 31.63
N PRO A 595 4.89 -1.67 32.08
CA PRO A 595 5.37 -1.07 33.31
C PRO A 595 4.78 -1.85 34.50
N GLY A 596 5.24 -3.07 34.76
CA GLY A 596 4.63 -3.88 35.81
C GLY A 596 5.28 -5.22 36.13
N THR A 597 5.86 -5.92 35.15
CA THR A 597 6.55 -7.18 35.44
C THR A 597 7.98 -6.90 35.89
N SER A 598 8.41 -7.48 37.01
CA SER A 598 9.78 -7.36 37.52
C SER A 598 10.85 -8.04 36.64
N ALA A 599 10.44 -8.60 35.49
CA ALA A 599 11.31 -8.99 34.40
C ALA A 599 11.63 -7.72 33.59
N GLY A 600 12.91 -7.41 33.42
CA GLY A 600 13.37 -6.14 32.84
C GLY A 600 12.81 -5.81 31.45
N PRO A 601 13.07 -4.58 30.96
CA PRO A 601 12.50 -4.09 29.71
C PRO A 601 12.89 -5.00 28.55
N GLY A 602 11.89 -5.60 27.92
CA GLY A 602 11.96 -6.29 26.66
C GLY A 602 11.86 -5.31 25.49
N SER A 603 12.91 -5.21 24.67
CA SER A 603 12.79 -4.47 23.41
C SER A 603 11.95 -5.26 22.41
N ALA A 604 10.93 -4.63 21.84
CA ALA A 604 10.20 -5.14 20.69
C ALA A 604 10.67 -4.41 19.41
N GLY A 605 10.98 -5.18 18.36
CA GLY A 605 11.41 -4.65 17.06
C GLY A 605 10.28 -3.91 16.33
N ARG A 606 10.57 -3.35 15.15
CA ARG A 606 9.53 -2.82 14.26
C ARG A 606 8.71 -4.00 13.72
N GLY A 607 7.38 -3.85 13.68
CA GLY A 607 6.52 -4.81 13.00
C GLY A 607 6.74 -4.80 11.49
N LEU A 608 6.59 -5.96 10.85
CA LEU A 608 6.62 -6.09 9.40
C LEU A 608 5.33 -6.75 8.91
N GLU A 609 4.74 -6.15 7.89
CA GLU A 609 3.61 -6.68 7.15
C GLU A 609 4.13 -7.27 5.84
N VAL A 610 3.72 -8.50 5.54
CA VAL A 610 4.13 -9.25 4.36
C VAL A 610 2.93 -10.05 3.83
N ASP A 611 2.88 -10.27 2.53
CA ASP A 611 1.89 -11.15 1.94
C ASP A 611 2.14 -12.60 2.38
N ALA A 612 1.07 -13.29 2.76
CA ALA A 612 1.12 -14.69 3.12
C ALA A 612 1.27 -15.56 1.86
N PRO A 613 2.09 -16.63 1.91
CA PRO A 613 2.14 -17.60 0.83
C PRO A 613 0.76 -18.25 0.62
N GLY A 614 0.07 -17.91 -0.48
CA GLY A 614 -1.28 -18.42 -0.75
C GLY A 614 -2.42 -17.41 -0.65
N GLY A 615 -2.12 -16.10 -0.58
CA GLY A 615 -3.12 -15.05 -0.82
C GLY A 615 -3.82 -14.49 0.43
N GLY A 616 -3.07 -14.27 1.50
CA GLY A 616 -3.57 -13.62 2.73
C GLY A 616 -2.61 -12.55 3.26
N SER A 617 -2.97 -11.89 4.36
CA SER A 617 -2.11 -10.89 5.01
C SER A 617 -1.41 -11.49 6.23
N THR A 618 -0.09 -11.32 6.32
CA THR A 618 0.70 -11.68 7.50
C THR A 618 1.26 -10.43 8.16
N TYR A 619 1.12 -10.34 9.48
CA TYR A 619 1.83 -9.35 10.29
C TYR A 619 2.65 -10.08 11.35
N TYR A 620 3.92 -9.70 11.52
CA TYR A 620 4.77 -10.26 12.56
C TYR A 620 5.70 -9.26 13.21
N ARG A 621 6.18 -9.61 14.41
CA ARG A 621 7.07 -8.80 15.22
C ARG A 621 8.05 -9.67 16.01
N ALA A 622 9.30 -9.20 16.11
CA ALA A 622 10.30 -9.78 17.01
C ALA A 622 10.20 -9.14 18.40
N VAL A 623 10.14 -9.96 19.44
CA VAL A 623 9.95 -9.56 20.84
C VAL A 623 11.05 -10.17 21.69
N THR A 624 11.71 -9.37 22.52
CA THR A 624 12.71 -9.87 23.49
C THR A 624 12.14 -9.82 24.89
N TYR A 625 12.30 -10.86 25.72
CA TYR A 625 11.88 -10.86 27.12
C TYR A 625 12.77 -11.74 27.99
N ALA A 626 12.79 -11.52 29.31
CA ALA A 626 13.65 -12.29 30.21
C ALA A 626 13.31 -13.80 30.22
N ALA A 627 14.33 -14.65 30.35
CA ALA A 627 14.21 -16.11 30.44
C ALA A 627 14.66 -16.63 31.82
N PRO A 628 13.97 -16.28 32.93
CA PRO A 628 14.40 -16.62 34.28
C PRO A 628 14.48 -18.12 34.56
N GLU A 629 13.73 -18.93 33.81
CA GLU A 629 13.76 -20.39 33.88
C GLU A 629 15.05 -21.02 33.34
N VAL A 630 15.78 -20.29 32.50
CA VAL A 630 17.07 -20.74 31.97
C VAL A 630 18.14 -20.56 33.03
N CYS A 631 18.10 -19.41 33.73
CA CYS A 631 19.14 -19.01 34.66
C CYS A 631 18.68 -17.80 35.48
N THR A 632 18.82 -17.89 36.81
CA THR A 632 18.41 -16.81 37.72
C THR A 632 19.45 -15.70 37.87
N ASP A 633 20.71 -15.97 37.54
CA ASP A 633 21.87 -15.09 37.78
C ASP A 633 22.60 -14.66 36.50
N CYS A 634 21.98 -14.82 35.32
CA CYS A 634 22.56 -14.39 34.05
C CYS A 634 21.54 -13.71 33.14
N ASP A 635 22.04 -12.97 32.15
CA ASP A 635 21.27 -12.13 31.23
C ASP A 635 20.61 -12.95 30.11
N GLY A 636 20.04 -14.12 30.45
CA GLY A 636 19.33 -14.96 29.50
C GLY A 636 18.00 -14.31 29.08
N ALA A 637 17.78 -14.22 27.78
CA ALA A 637 16.56 -13.67 27.21
C ALA A 637 15.97 -14.62 26.15
N TRP A 638 14.65 -14.63 26.05
CA TRP A 638 13.92 -15.14 24.91
C TRP A 638 13.90 -14.08 23.82
N PHE A 639 14.29 -14.47 22.62
CA PHE A 639 14.03 -13.74 21.39
C PHE A 639 12.90 -14.49 20.69
N ASP A 640 11.76 -13.84 20.42
CA ASP A 640 10.52 -14.51 20.00
C ASP A 640 9.91 -13.77 18.80
N TYR A 641 9.86 -14.44 17.64
CA TYR A 641 9.15 -13.96 16.47
C TYR A 641 7.70 -14.40 16.57
N GLN A 642 6.77 -13.46 16.70
CA GLN A 642 5.34 -13.70 16.84
C GLN A 642 4.61 -13.12 15.63
N GLY A 643 3.76 -13.92 14.99
CA GLY A 643 3.04 -13.49 13.79
C GLY A 643 1.60 -13.99 13.74
N VAL A 644 0.74 -13.17 13.17
CA VAL A 644 -0.65 -13.50 12.79
C VAL A 644 -0.75 -13.52 11.27
N THR A 645 -1.53 -14.45 10.74
CA THR A 645 -1.82 -14.55 9.30
C THR A 645 -3.32 -14.78 9.09
N LEU A 646 -3.92 -13.95 8.25
CA LEU A 646 -5.32 -14.06 7.82
C LEU A 646 -5.41 -14.97 6.60
N LEU A 647 -6.22 -16.04 6.69
CA LEU A 647 -6.38 -17.07 5.66
C LEU A 647 -7.87 -17.34 5.44
N GLY A 648 -8.55 -16.45 4.70
CA GLY A 648 -10.01 -16.51 4.53
C GLY A 648 -10.73 -16.33 5.87
N ASP A 649 -11.50 -17.33 6.29
CA ASP A 649 -12.22 -17.36 7.57
C ASP A 649 -11.39 -17.97 8.73
N ARG A 650 -10.08 -18.17 8.51
CA ARG A 650 -9.15 -18.70 9.51
C ARG A 650 -8.08 -17.69 9.89
N LEU A 651 -7.65 -17.76 11.14
CA LEU A 651 -6.45 -17.09 11.63
C LEU A 651 -5.39 -18.08 12.03
N LEU A 652 -4.21 -17.94 11.45
CA LEU A 652 -3.01 -18.66 11.84
C LEU A 652 -2.15 -17.78 12.75
N LEU A 653 -1.89 -18.24 13.96
CA LEU A 653 -1.03 -17.60 14.95
C LEU A 653 0.24 -18.44 15.06
N THR A 654 1.42 -17.84 14.89
CA THR A 654 2.71 -18.54 14.99
C THR A 654 3.66 -17.81 15.93
N SER A 655 4.53 -18.57 16.59
CA SER A 655 5.62 -18.05 17.42
C SER A 655 6.83 -18.99 17.35
N TYR A 656 8.02 -18.43 17.14
CA TYR A 656 9.31 -19.12 17.29
C TYR A 656 10.17 -18.34 18.28
N ALA A 657 10.43 -18.94 19.44
CA ALA A 657 11.25 -18.36 20.48
C ALA A 657 12.53 -19.16 20.70
N GLU A 658 13.65 -18.48 20.85
CA GLU A 658 14.96 -19.07 21.15
C GLU A 658 15.66 -18.31 22.27
N VAL A 659 16.31 -19.05 23.16
CA VAL A 659 17.09 -18.47 24.25
C VAL A 659 18.41 -17.96 23.68
N GLY A 660 18.71 -16.69 23.91
CA GLY A 660 20.01 -16.10 23.67
C GLY A 660 20.60 -15.49 24.95
N GLY A 661 21.84 -15.01 24.83
CA GLY A 661 22.46 -14.14 25.83
C GLY A 661 22.04 -12.68 25.62
N PRO A 662 22.97 -11.71 25.76
CA PRO A 662 22.65 -10.29 25.53
C PRO A 662 22.39 -9.95 24.05
N LEU A 663 22.59 -10.90 23.13
CA LEU A 663 22.40 -10.74 21.69
C LEU A 663 21.44 -11.83 21.18
N PRO A 664 20.64 -11.52 20.14
CA PRO A 664 19.79 -12.52 19.50
C PRO A 664 20.64 -13.64 18.90
N PRO A 665 20.15 -14.89 18.93
CA PRO A 665 20.75 -16.00 18.19
C PRO A 665 20.86 -15.67 16.69
N GLU A 666 21.98 -16.01 16.07
CA GLU A 666 22.14 -15.88 14.61
C GLU A 666 21.21 -16.86 13.88
N GLY A 667 20.65 -16.46 12.74
CA GLY A 667 19.80 -17.33 11.92
C GLY A 667 18.34 -17.44 12.36
N GLN A 668 17.91 -16.65 13.35
CA GLN A 668 16.57 -16.79 13.94
C GLN A 668 15.44 -16.45 12.96
N ALA A 669 15.58 -15.36 12.21
CA ALA A 669 14.60 -14.94 11.22
C ALA A 669 14.52 -15.96 10.07
N GLU A 670 15.67 -16.47 9.64
CA GLU A 670 15.82 -17.51 8.61
C GLU A 670 15.20 -18.84 9.03
N ALA A 671 15.16 -19.15 10.33
CA ALA A 671 14.48 -20.32 10.86
C ALA A 671 12.95 -20.14 10.99
N TRP A 672 12.48 -18.92 11.23
CA TRP A 672 11.05 -18.63 11.41
C TRP A 672 10.28 -18.58 10.09
N ALA A 673 10.81 -17.95 9.04
CA ALA A 673 10.07 -17.79 7.78
C ALA A 673 9.63 -19.12 7.15
N PRO A 674 10.50 -20.15 6.99
CA PRO A 674 10.07 -21.45 6.45
C PRO A 674 9.04 -22.17 7.34
N LEU A 675 9.07 -21.92 8.65
CA LEU A 675 8.10 -22.48 9.59
C LEU A 675 6.71 -21.83 9.42
N LEU A 676 6.67 -20.51 9.20
CA LEU A 676 5.45 -19.80 8.86
C LEU A 676 4.88 -20.31 7.52
N ASP A 677 5.70 -20.36 6.47
CA ASP A 677 5.28 -20.83 5.14
C ASP A 677 4.67 -22.23 5.22
N ARG A 678 5.33 -23.11 5.98
CA ARG A 678 4.85 -24.47 6.20
C ARG A 678 3.51 -24.48 6.94
N ALA A 679 3.36 -23.65 7.97
CA ALA A 679 2.10 -23.57 8.71
C ALA A 679 0.96 -23.03 7.85
N VAL A 680 1.21 -22.01 7.02
CA VAL A 680 0.22 -21.49 6.07
C VAL A 680 -0.21 -22.58 5.09
N GLY A 681 0.75 -23.30 4.49
CA GLY A 681 0.47 -24.37 3.55
C GLY A 681 -0.29 -25.56 4.14
N LEU A 682 -0.27 -25.76 5.46
CA LEU A 682 -1.09 -26.79 6.14
C LEU A 682 -2.54 -26.34 6.34
N VAL A 683 -2.77 -25.04 6.51
CA VAL A 683 -4.11 -24.48 6.75
C VAL A 683 -4.89 -24.28 5.44
N THR A 684 -4.18 -24.07 4.34
CA THR A 684 -4.77 -23.82 3.01
C THR A 684 -4.91 -25.07 2.14
N SER A 685 -4.34 -26.22 2.55
CA SER A 685 -4.45 -27.51 1.85
C SER A 685 -5.71 -28.28 2.23
#